data_AF-A0A2V5KCZ5-F1
#
_entry.id   AF-A0A2V5KCZ5-F1
#
_cell.length_a   1.000
_cell.length_b   1.000
_cell.length_c   1.000
_cell.angle_alpha   90.00
_cell.angle_beta   90.00
_cell.angle_gamma   90.00
#
_symmetry.space_group_name_H-M   'P 1'
#
loop_
_entity.id
_entity.type
_entity.pdbx_description
1 polymer ?
#
loop_
_entity_poly.entity_id
_entity_poly.type
_entity_poly.pdbx_seq_one_letter_code
_entity_poly.pdbx_strand_id
1 'polypeptide(L)'
;MYKRWKARPELKGYLALVLHAHLPYIRHFDRDDVMEERWFYEAMTETYLPLLDVFDGLVNDGVDFRITMSVTPTLMTLCADSLMQERYAAHLDRLIGLADKERIRLEDDERFYPLAAMYAEKFRLLKSRFESCGRNVMTAFRRLQDMGKLEIMTSAATHGYLPLMKTEEAIRAQIRTGVREYERHFGRRPSGIWLPECGYTAGIDRILKMEGLDYFIADSTAVAFATPAPNRNLLGPLMTPYGVTAFPRDPESSEQVWSSTDGYPGHYDYREYYRDIGWDLGWNDPEEWEYIRPYVLPTNERINTGMKYYRITGRGQHREPYNPEWARKTAAEHAGHFLFNREKQAEAWSRWLDRLPIIVSPYDAELFGHWWYEGPIWIDMLCRKIFHDQQTIKMITPSEYLRQYPVADTGRLNESSWGRNHSSEVWLQENNDWIYRHLHEAEERMVRLATRHAHLEGTRALPASALKRALNQAVRELLLAQGSDWAFIMDSRTVVEYAVRRTKDHLGCFDKLCGMIEAGKVDETFLDALERKDDCFPDADYRDYVAVRPASPVPLIPDAREWERLLKETADGPNTFMLAWEYPPKYVGGLSRAVADLAEALAARGEKVHVVTTSFEGAPAFERQNGVYVHRVPVLCSGDTDFYHWTFEMNLAMVDHLVAWKENGGRIDVLHAHDWMVFHAARELKHSYGLPLVATIHATEWGRQQGKLHGELQHRIHGLEWRLTYEASRVFVCSAYMKEEVVRLFQLPEDKVDVVPNGIRIAEAPDRLAFDGTSARRQWFADSDRIILYVGRLVYEKGVHVLLEAMPHIIARAPGARLVVAGAGPMRESLERRAAELGLGDRASFWGFVDDETKARLYAAADVCVFPSLYEPFGIVALEAMASRTPLVVSDVGGLAELVEHGVDGYRALPGHVESLAWHVTELLLAPESGGRMASRAYGKLRERYDPDAIAAEVQRQYDRLTYRTAPVLEATV
;
A
#
# COMPACT_ATOMS: atom_id res chain seq x y z
N MET A 1 41.10 30.03 -27.99
CA MET A 1 39.74 29.77 -28.52
C MET A 1 39.48 28.27 -28.50
N TYR A 2 39.06 27.73 -27.35
CA TYR A 2 38.69 26.33 -27.22
C TYR A 2 37.29 26.13 -27.81
N LYS A 3 37.20 25.33 -28.89
CA LYS A 3 35.93 24.82 -29.40
C LYS A 3 35.27 23.97 -28.31
N ARG A 4 34.18 24.48 -27.72
CA ARG A 4 33.23 23.69 -26.92
C ARG A 4 32.81 22.48 -27.76
N TRP A 5 33.23 21.29 -27.35
CA TRP A 5 32.58 20.05 -27.78
C TRP A 5 31.10 20.17 -27.38
N LYS A 6 30.18 20.21 -28.35
CA LYS A 6 28.76 19.97 -28.07
C LYS A 6 28.69 18.57 -27.46
N ALA A 7 28.30 18.49 -26.20
CA ALA A 7 28.00 17.22 -25.54
C ALA A 7 27.02 16.44 -26.43
N ARG A 8 27.20 15.12 -26.52
CA ARG A 8 26.19 14.24 -27.13
C ARG A 8 24.86 14.50 -26.41
N PRO A 9 23.72 14.55 -27.13
CA PRO A 9 22.44 14.73 -26.46
C PRO A 9 22.22 13.53 -25.53
N GLU A 10 21.98 13.82 -24.25
CA GLU A 10 21.83 12.85 -23.17
C GLU A 10 20.38 12.87 -22.73
N LEU A 11 19.77 11.69 -22.54
CA LEU A 11 18.41 11.54 -22.04
C LEU A 11 18.29 12.21 -20.66
N LYS A 12 17.30 13.10 -20.51
CA LYS A 12 17.05 13.92 -19.32
C LYS A 12 15.76 13.57 -18.59
N GLY A 13 14.84 12.81 -19.17
CA GLY A 13 13.60 12.46 -18.50
C GLY A 13 12.68 11.57 -19.33
N TYR A 14 11.53 11.27 -18.75
CA TYR A 14 10.50 10.47 -19.38
C TYR A 14 9.15 11.17 -19.40
N LEU A 15 8.34 10.86 -20.42
CA LEU A 15 6.93 11.23 -20.52
C LEU A 15 6.07 9.96 -20.44
N ALA A 16 5.14 9.92 -19.50
CA ALA A 16 4.10 8.90 -19.43
C ALA A 16 2.77 9.55 -19.80
N LEU A 17 2.36 9.40 -21.05
CA LEU A 17 1.03 9.80 -21.52
C LEU A 17 0.02 8.73 -21.09
N VAL A 18 -1.00 9.12 -20.32
CA VAL A 18 -2.02 8.21 -19.78
C VAL A 18 -3.40 8.61 -20.30
N LEU A 19 -4.12 7.69 -20.92
CA LEU A 19 -5.46 7.91 -21.46
C LEU A 19 -6.51 7.15 -20.64
N HIS A 20 -7.44 7.85 -20.02
CA HIS A 20 -8.53 7.25 -19.26
C HIS A 20 -9.77 7.05 -20.13
N ALA A 21 -10.02 5.81 -20.59
CA ALA A 21 -11.20 5.47 -21.38
C ALA A 21 -12.30 4.87 -20.49
N HIS A 22 -13.41 5.58 -20.37
CA HIS A 22 -14.52 5.20 -19.51
C HIS A 22 -15.88 5.54 -20.12
N LEU A 23 -16.82 4.61 -19.98
CA LEU A 23 -18.24 4.87 -20.12
C LEU A 23 -19.02 4.12 -19.02
N PRO A 24 -20.11 4.69 -18.49
CA PRO A 24 -21.03 3.96 -17.61
C PRO A 24 -21.67 2.78 -18.36
N TYR A 25 -22.20 1.81 -17.62
CA TYR A 25 -22.92 0.69 -18.25
C TYR A 25 -24.27 1.16 -18.80
N ILE A 26 -24.35 1.38 -20.12
CA ILE A 26 -25.49 2.01 -20.82
C ILE A 26 -26.19 1.06 -21.80
N ARG A 27 -26.09 -0.25 -21.58
CA ARG A 27 -26.73 -1.26 -22.44
C ARG A 27 -28.23 -1.37 -22.14
N HIS A 28 -29.07 -1.30 -23.17
CA HIS A 28 -30.52 -1.47 -23.06
C HIS A 28 -31.03 -2.60 -23.97
N PHE A 29 -31.47 -3.70 -23.35
CA PHE A 29 -31.95 -4.89 -24.07
C PHE A 29 -33.34 -4.70 -24.71
N ASP A 30 -34.20 -3.88 -24.11
CA ASP A 30 -35.65 -3.80 -24.41
C ASP A 30 -36.04 -2.72 -25.42
N ARG A 31 -35.10 -1.84 -25.81
CA ARG A 31 -35.33 -0.72 -26.74
C ARG A 31 -34.13 -0.50 -27.65
N ASP A 32 -34.39 -0.19 -28.91
CA ASP A 32 -33.37 0.03 -29.96
C ASP A 32 -33.05 1.52 -30.20
N ASP A 33 -33.77 2.43 -29.54
CA ASP A 33 -33.75 3.88 -29.75
C ASP A 33 -33.40 4.65 -28.47
N VAL A 34 -32.36 4.20 -27.77
CA VAL A 34 -31.93 4.80 -26.49
C VAL A 34 -30.83 5.83 -26.73
N MET A 35 -31.07 7.07 -26.26
CA MET A 35 -30.17 8.21 -26.50
C MET A 35 -28.79 7.97 -25.89
N GLU A 36 -28.74 7.34 -24.73
CA GLU A 36 -27.54 7.17 -23.93
C GLU A 36 -26.55 6.18 -24.56
N GLU A 37 -27.03 5.19 -25.33
CA GLU A 37 -26.17 4.29 -26.12
C GLU A 37 -25.36 5.03 -27.19
N ARG A 38 -25.79 6.24 -27.58
CA ARG A 38 -25.04 7.07 -28.53
C ARG A 38 -23.70 7.51 -27.98
N TRP A 39 -23.54 7.66 -26.67
CA TRP A 39 -22.24 7.96 -26.06
C TRP A 39 -21.21 6.88 -26.42
N PHE A 40 -21.62 5.61 -26.43
CA PHE A 40 -20.77 4.51 -26.90
C PHE A 40 -20.47 4.61 -28.40
N TYR A 41 -21.46 4.90 -29.24
CA TYR A 41 -21.26 5.02 -30.69
C TYR A 41 -20.32 6.18 -31.05
N GLU A 42 -20.48 7.31 -30.39
CA GLU A 42 -19.66 8.52 -30.59
C GLU A 42 -18.23 8.28 -30.12
N ALA A 43 -18.02 7.71 -28.92
CA ALA A 43 -16.70 7.37 -28.41
C ALA A 43 -15.96 6.36 -29.30
N MET A 44 -16.65 5.31 -29.78
CA MET A 44 -16.06 4.34 -30.72
C MET A 44 -15.64 5.00 -32.05
N THR A 45 -16.49 5.86 -32.61
CA THR A 45 -16.30 6.48 -33.93
C THR A 45 -15.29 7.62 -33.92
N GLU A 46 -15.30 8.43 -32.88
CA GLU A 46 -14.49 9.65 -32.81
C GLU A 46 -13.18 9.43 -32.03
N THR A 47 -13.10 8.46 -31.11
CA THR A 47 -11.95 8.26 -30.23
C THR A 47 -11.28 6.90 -30.42
N TYR A 48 -11.93 5.79 -30.08
CA TYR A 48 -11.22 4.52 -29.91
C TYR A 48 -10.71 3.92 -31.23
N LEU A 49 -11.52 3.92 -32.29
CA LEU A 49 -11.08 3.46 -33.61
C LEU A 49 -10.03 4.41 -34.22
N PRO A 50 -10.19 5.75 -34.18
CA PRO A 50 -9.12 6.66 -34.60
C PRO A 50 -7.80 6.51 -33.84
N LEU A 51 -7.83 6.32 -32.51
CA LEU A 51 -6.62 6.05 -31.73
C LEU A 51 -5.96 4.73 -32.15
N LEU A 52 -6.76 3.70 -32.39
CA LEU A 52 -6.28 2.42 -32.90
C LEU A 52 -5.62 2.56 -34.29
N ASP A 53 -6.14 3.42 -35.17
CA ASP A 53 -5.51 3.74 -36.46
C ASP A 53 -4.17 4.47 -36.28
N VAL A 54 -4.10 5.44 -35.36
CA VAL A 54 -2.85 6.13 -35.02
C VAL A 54 -1.80 5.15 -34.49
N PHE A 55 -2.15 4.30 -33.54
CA PHE A 55 -1.20 3.36 -32.95
C PHE A 55 -0.67 2.36 -33.96
N ASP A 56 -1.52 1.83 -34.85
CA ASP A 56 -1.05 0.95 -35.91
C ASP A 56 -0.24 1.67 -36.97
N GLY A 57 -0.57 2.93 -37.30
CA GLY A 57 0.25 3.77 -38.16
C GLY A 57 1.67 3.94 -37.60
N LEU A 58 1.77 4.28 -36.32
CA LEU A 58 3.06 4.41 -35.62
C LEU A 58 3.85 3.10 -35.59
N VAL A 59 3.18 1.96 -35.39
CA VAL A 59 3.80 0.63 -35.46
C VAL A 59 4.32 0.32 -36.86
N ASN A 60 3.50 0.54 -37.89
CA ASN A 60 3.85 0.28 -39.29
C ASN A 60 5.03 1.13 -39.76
N ASP A 61 5.13 2.36 -39.24
CA ASP A 61 6.22 3.28 -39.55
C ASP A 61 7.47 3.07 -38.68
N GLY A 62 7.45 2.08 -37.77
CA GLY A 62 8.60 1.73 -36.93
C GLY A 62 8.91 2.74 -35.81
N VAL A 63 7.93 3.52 -35.37
CA VAL A 63 8.09 4.51 -34.29
C VAL A 63 8.14 3.78 -32.92
N ASP A 64 9.17 4.07 -32.11
CA ASP A 64 9.26 3.54 -30.75
C ASP A 64 8.52 4.42 -29.73
N PHE A 65 7.21 4.20 -29.59
CA PHE A 65 6.35 4.90 -28.63
C PHE A 65 5.90 4.02 -27.46
N ARG A 66 5.45 4.66 -26.37
CA ARG A 66 4.79 4.04 -25.22
C ARG A 66 3.62 4.91 -24.79
N ILE A 67 2.44 4.32 -24.66
CA ILE A 67 1.25 4.99 -24.12
C ILE A 67 0.62 4.08 -23.07
N THR A 68 0.15 4.67 -21.98
CA THR A 68 -0.65 3.96 -20.99
C THR A 68 -2.11 4.30 -21.21
N MET A 69 -3.00 3.32 -21.14
CA MET A 69 -4.43 3.53 -21.28
C MET A 69 -5.16 2.75 -20.19
N SER A 70 -6.02 3.39 -19.40
CA SER A 70 -6.97 2.62 -18.60
C SER A 70 -8.24 2.40 -19.40
N VAL A 71 -8.76 1.19 -19.36
CA VAL A 71 -10.07 0.87 -19.92
C VAL A 71 -10.93 0.36 -18.77
N THR A 72 -12.08 0.97 -18.51
CA THR A 72 -12.91 0.53 -17.39
C THR A 72 -13.61 -0.80 -17.67
N PRO A 73 -13.88 -1.63 -16.65
CA PRO A 73 -14.56 -2.91 -16.83
C PRO A 73 -15.95 -2.80 -17.50
N THR A 74 -16.69 -1.73 -17.23
CA THR A 74 -17.95 -1.41 -17.94
C THR A 74 -17.73 -1.24 -19.45
N LEU A 75 -16.72 -0.48 -19.85
CA LEU A 75 -16.40 -0.24 -21.25
C LEU A 75 -15.92 -1.52 -21.95
N MET A 76 -15.08 -2.32 -21.29
CA MET A 76 -14.68 -3.64 -21.80
C MET A 76 -15.90 -4.52 -22.07
N THR A 77 -16.87 -4.53 -21.15
CA THR A 77 -18.12 -5.28 -21.29
C THR A 77 -18.91 -4.78 -22.49
N LEU A 78 -19.10 -3.47 -22.65
CA LEU A 78 -19.82 -2.89 -23.78
C LEU A 78 -19.16 -3.18 -25.13
N CYS A 79 -17.83 -3.10 -25.21
CA CYS A 79 -17.08 -3.42 -26.44
C CYS A 79 -17.16 -4.90 -26.83
N ALA A 80 -17.34 -5.79 -25.85
CA ALA A 80 -17.42 -7.23 -26.07
C ALA A 80 -18.85 -7.77 -26.27
N ASP A 81 -19.87 -6.98 -25.92
CA ASP A 81 -21.27 -7.38 -26.03
C ASP A 81 -21.75 -7.40 -27.50
N SER A 82 -22.34 -8.52 -27.92
CA SER A 82 -22.74 -8.73 -29.32
C SER A 82 -23.88 -7.80 -29.77
N LEU A 83 -24.81 -7.46 -28.88
CA LEU A 83 -25.90 -6.54 -29.19
C LEU A 83 -25.35 -5.13 -29.47
N MET A 84 -24.44 -4.65 -28.61
CA MET A 84 -23.77 -3.36 -28.79
C MET A 84 -22.94 -3.32 -30.07
N GLN A 85 -22.25 -4.42 -30.41
CA GLN A 85 -21.47 -4.55 -31.66
C GLN A 85 -22.36 -4.47 -32.91
N GLU A 86 -23.50 -5.17 -32.90
CA GLU A 86 -24.46 -5.14 -34.01
C GLU A 86 -25.10 -3.77 -34.18
N ARG A 87 -25.53 -3.14 -33.08
CA ARG A 87 -26.11 -1.79 -33.10
C ARG A 87 -25.11 -0.74 -33.56
N TYR A 88 -23.85 -0.85 -33.12
CA TYR A 88 -22.79 0.05 -33.59
C TYR A 88 -22.48 -0.13 -35.08
N ALA A 89 -22.43 -1.37 -35.58
CA ALA A 89 -22.27 -1.62 -37.01
C ALA A 89 -23.41 -0.99 -37.83
N ALA A 90 -24.66 -1.14 -37.37
CA ALA A 90 -25.82 -0.50 -37.99
C ALA A 90 -25.78 1.05 -37.89
N HIS A 91 -25.22 1.59 -36.81
CA HIS A 91 -24.98 3.02 -36.67
C HIS A 91 -23.96 3.54 -37.70
N LEU A 92 -22.83 2.84 -37.88
CA LEU A 92 -21.86 3.19 -38.93
C LEU A 92 -22.48 3.14 -40.33
N ASP A 93 -23.33 2.16 -40.62
CA ASP A 93 -24.06 2.10 -41.89
C ASP A 93 -24.99 3.29 -42.09
N ARG A 94 -25.68 3.73 -41.04
CA ARG A 94 -26.50 4.96 -41.07
C ARG A 94 -25.64 6.20 -41.33
N LEU A 95 -24.48 6.32 -40.70
CA LEU A 95 -23.56 7.44 -40.92
C LEU A 95 -22.98 7.46 -42.33
N ILE A 96 -22.58 6.30 -42.88
CA ILE A 96 -22.10 6.19 -44.26
C ILE A 96 -23.21 6.62 -45.23
N GLY A 97 -24.44 6.14 -45.01
CA GLY A 97 -25.60 6.52 -45.83
C GLY A 97 -25.90 8.02 -45.78
N LEU A 98 -25.80 8.65 -44.61
CA LEU A 98 -25.93 10.11 -44.49
C LEU A 98 -24.76 10.83 -45.18
N ALA A 99 -23.54 10.31 -45.09
CA ALA A 99 -22.36 10.97 -45.65
C ALA A 99 -22.41 10.97 -47.18
N ASP A 100 -22.88 9.87 -47.77
CA ASP A 100 -23.10 9.78 -49.21
C ASP A 100 -24.20 10.71 -49.70
N LYS A 101 -25.27 10.88 -48.91
CA LYS A 101 -26.31 11.89 -49.19
C LYS A 101 -25.77 13.31 -49.11
N GLU A 102 -24.93 13.61 -48.11
CA GLU A 102 -24.29 14.92 -47.98
C GLU A 102 -23.36 15.22 -49.15
N ARG A 103 -22.63 14.23 -49.67
CA ARG A 103 -21.80 14.39 -50.88
C ARG A 103 -22.61 14.81 -52.10
N ILE A 104 -23.82 14.25 -52.25
CA ILE A 104 -24.73 14.62 -53.34
C ILE A 104 -25.32 16.01 -53.08
N ARG A 105 -25.82 16.27 -51.87
CA ARG A 105 -26.43 17.56 -51.51
C ARG A 105 -25.47 18.74 -51.69
N LEU A 106 -24.18 18.51 -51.43
CA LEU A 106 -23.14 19.53 -51.46
C LEU A 106 -22.27 19.47 -52.71
N GLU A 107 -22.64 18.73 -53.76
CA GLU A 107 -21.80 18.53 -54.95
C GLU A 107 -21.35 19.82 -55.64
N ASP A 108 -22.20 20.85 -55.59
CA ASP A 108 -21.93 22.18 -56.15
C ASP A 108 -21.37 23.20 -55.13
N ASP A 109 -21.24 22.86 -53.83
CA ASP A 109 -20.61 23.74 -52.83
C ASP A 109 -19.12 23.43 -52.67
N GLU A 110 -18.27 24.21 -53.35
CA GLU A 110 -16.81 24.07 -53.33
C GLU A 110 -16.19 24.13 -51.92
N ARG A 111 -16.87 24.74 -50.94
CA ARG A 111 -16.36 24.89 -49.57
C ARG A 111 -16.66 23.65 -48.72
N PHE A 112 -17.85 23.06 -48.86
CA PHE A 112 -18.31 21.97 -48.00
C PHE A 112 -18.22 20.58 -48.64
N TYR A 113 -18.21 20.47 -49.98
CA TYR A 113 -18.04 19.19 -50.67
C TYR A 113 -16.81 18.39 -50.21
N PRO A 114 -15.60 18.99 -50.07
CA PRO A 114 -14.43 18.24 -49.64
C PRO A 114 -14.59 17.65 -48.23
N LEU A 115 -15.33 18.33 -47.35
CA LEU A 115 -15.60 17.85 -46.00
C LEU A 115 -16.61 16.70 -45.98
N ALA A 116 -17.66 16.78 -46.78
CA ALA A 116 -18.61 15.68 -46.96
C ALA A 116 -17.91 14.43 -47.53
N ALA A 117 -17.03 14.61 -48.51
CA ALA A 117 -16.20 13.54 -49.06
C ALA A 117 -15.26 12.93 -48.00
N MET A 118 -14.61 13.77 -47.19
CA MET A 118 -13.75 13.33 -46.08
C MET A 118 -14.50 12.46 -45.07
N TYR A 119 -15.70 12.87 -44.62
CA TYR A 119 -16.49 12.07 -43.68
C TYR A 119 -16.93 10.73 -44.30
N ALA A 120 -17.35 10.74 -45.57
CA ALA A 120 -17.78 9.54 -46.27
C ALA A 120 -16.65 8.50 -46.42
N GLU A 121 -15.42 8.96 -46.65
CA GLU A 121 -14.23 8.10 -46.66
C GLU A 121 -13.89 7.62 -45.24
N LYS A 122 -13.86 8.53 -44.26
CA LYS A 122 -13.57 8.22 -42.86
C LYS A 122 -14.49 7.12 -42.32
N PHE A 123 -15.81 7.25 -42.47
CA PHE A 123 -16.74 6.26 -41.91
C PHE A 123 -16.60 4.88 -42.57
N ARG A 124 -16.27 4.81 -43.86
CA ARG A 124 -15.96 3.55 -44.53
C ARG A 124 -14.68 2.91 -44.00
N LEU A 125 -13.63 3.71 -43.77
CA LEU A 125 -12.38 3.25 -43.17
C LEU A 125 -12.63 2.70 -41.75
N LEU A 126 -13.36 3.46 -40.92
CA LEU A 126 -13.73 3.04 -39.57
C LEU A 126 -14.55 1.75 -39.57
N LYS A 127 -15.51 1.60 -40.50
CA LYS A 127 -16.26 0.34 -40.66
C LYS A 127 -15.33 -0.82 -41.02
N SER A 128 -14.47 -0.64 -42.03
CA SER A 128 -13.49 -1.66 -42.40
C SER A 128 -12.58 -2.04 -41.22
N ARG A 129 -12.19 -1.05 -40.41
CA ARG A 129 -11.36 -1.24 -39.25
C ARG A 129 -12.07 -2.04 -38.16
N PHE A 130 -13.29 -1.64 -37.83
CA PHE A 130 -14.13 -2.33 -36.85
C PHE A 130 -14.37 -3.79 -37.24
N GLU A 131 -14.62 -4.07 -38.52
CA GLU A 131 -14.75 -5.45 -39.02
C GLU A 131 -13.42 -6.21 -38.93
N SER A 132 -12.28 -5.56 -39.25
CA SER A 132 -10.96 -6.20 -39.23
C SER A 132 -10.50 -6.63 -37.83
N CYS A 133 -10.96 -5.97 -36.77
CA CYS A 133 -10.72 -6.39 -35.39
C CYS A 133 -11.82 -7.31 -34.84
N GLY A 134 -12.59 -7.98 -35.72
CA GLY A 134 -13.66 -8.89 -35.33
C GLY A 134 -14.76 -8.21 -34.52
N ARG A 135 -15.02 -6.92 -34.80
CA ARG A 135 -15.99 -6.07 -34.08
C ARG A 135 -15.70 -5.85 -32.59
N ASN A 136 -14.51 -6.20 -32.11
CA ASN A 136 -14.12 -5.96 -30.72
C ASN A 136 -12.76 -5.27 -30.63
N VAL A 137 -12.77 -3.96 -30.35
CA VAL A 137 -11.56 -3.14 -30.25
C VAL A 137 -10.62 -3.56 -29.12
N MET A 138 -11.12 -4.27 -28.09
CA MET A 138 -10.28 -4.80 -26.99
C MET A 138 -9.26 -5.81 -27.50
N THR A 139 -9.61 -6.60 -28.53
CA THR A 139 -8.68 -7.54 -29.16
C THR A 139 -7.50 -6.82 -29.82
N ALA A 140 -7.75 -5.65 -30.41
CA ALA A 140 -6.74 -4.86 -31.07
C ALA A 140 -5.83 -4.14 -30.07
N PHE A 141 -6.40 -3.60 -28.97
CA PHE A 141 -5.61 -3.04 -27.88
C PHE A 141 -4.76 -4.09 -27.17
N ARG A 142 -5.29 -5.31 -26.95
CA ARG A 142 -4.51 -6.44 -26.43
C ARG A 142 -3.30 -6.74 -27.31
N ARG A 143 -3.45 -6.78 -28.64
CA ARG A 143 -2.30 -6.97 -29.55
C ARG A 143 -1.24 -5.90 -29.36
N LEU A 144 -1.62 -4.63 -29.26
CA LEU A 144 -0.67 -3.53 -29.03
C LEU A 144 0.00 -3.61 -27.66
N GLN A 145 -0.70 -4.13 -26.65
CA GLN A 145 -0.14 -4.43 -25.33
C GLN A 145 0.87 -5.59 -25.39
N ASP A 146 0.55 -6.66 -26.12
CA ASP A 146 1.45 -7.80 -26.33
C ASP A 146 2.75 -7.38 -27.04
N MET A 147 2.67 -6.37 -27.91
CA MET A 147 3.84 -5.75 -28.57
C MET A 147 4.64 -4.80 -27.67
N GLY A 148 4.17 -4.53 -26.45
CA GLY A 148 4.79 -3.59 -25.51
C GLY A 148 4.67 -2.13 -25.92
N LYS A 149 3.72 -1.77 -26.81
CA LYS A 149 3.48 -0.38 -27.24
C LYS A 149 2.43 0.32 -26.38
N LEU A 150 1.44 -0.44 -25.92
CA LEU A 150 0.47 0.00 -24.92
C LEU A 150 0.70 -0.70 -23.59
N GLU A 151 0.54 0.03 -22.49
CA GLU A 151 0.23 -0.54 -21.18
C GLU A 151 -1.24 -0.30 -20.89
N ILE A 152 -2.00 -1.36 -20.57
CA ILE A 152 -3.43 -1.25 -20.26
C ILE A 152 -3.64 -1.44 -18.76
N MET A 153 -4.28 -0.46 -18.12
CA MET A 153 -4.69 -0.50 -16.71
C MET A 153 -6.17 -0.86 -16.61
N THR A 154 -6.56 -1.46 -15.48
CA THR A 154 -7.98 -1.64 -15.14
C THR A 154 -8.51 -0.44 -14.34
N SER A 155 -9.76 -0.49 -13.89
CA SER A 155 -10.36 0.40 -12.91
C SER A 155 -11.29 -0.39 -11.97
N ALA A 156 -11.99 0.30 -11.07
CA ALA A 156 -13.11 -0.29 -10.33
C ALA A 156 -14.21 -0.76 -11.30
N ALA A 157 -14.92 -1.83 -10.94
CA ALA A 157 -15.91 -2.50 -11.78
C ALA A 157 -16.84 -1.54 -12.53
N THR A 158 -17.48 -0.64 -11.79
CA THR A 158 -18.44 0.33 -12.35
C THR A 158 -17.97 1.77 -12.20
N HIS A 159 -16.65 1.96 -12.04
CA HIS A 159 -16.08 3.27 -11.75
C HIS A 159 -16.70 3.93 -10.51
N GLY A 160 -17.05 3.13 -9.50
CA GLY A 160 -17.65 3.67 -8.28
C GLY A 160 -16.67 4.52 -7.47
N TYR A 161 -17.13 5.65 -6.94
CA TYR A 161 -16.27 6.59 -6.20
C TYR A 161 -15.87 6.02 -4.83
N LEU A 162 -14.72 5.33 -4.81
CA LEU A 162 -14.25 4.52 -3.68
C LEU A 162 -14.16 5.28 -2.35
N PRO A 163 -13.72 6.57 -2.29
CA PRO A 163 -13.59 7.28 -1.02
C PRO A 163 -14.90 7.48 -0.24
N LEU A 164 -16.07 7.34 -0.88
CA LEU A 164 -17.38 7.51 -0.24
C LEU A 164 -18.12 6.19 0.01
N MET A 165 -17.52 5.06 -0.32
CA MET A 165 -18.05 3.74 0.04
C MET A 165 -17.86 3.52 1.53
N LYS A 166 -18.90 3.01 2.20
CA LYS A 166 -18.91 2.88 3.67
C LYS A 166 -18.18 1.62 4.15
N THR A 167 -18.28 0.54 3.38
CA THR A 167 -17.72 -0.77 3.74
C THR A 167 -16.48 -1.10 2.92
N GLU A 168 -15.46 -1.69 3.55
CA GLU A 168 -14.28 -2.18 2.83
C GLU A 168 -14.64 -3.28 1.84
N GLU A 169 -15.65 -4.09 2.15
CA GLU A 169 -16.19 -5.13 1.27
C GLU A 169 -16.67 -4.55 -0.06
N ALA A 170 -17.35 -3.40 -0.06
CA ALA A 170 -17.80 -2.74 -1.28
C ALA A 170 -16.61 -2.26 -2.13
N ILE A 171 -15.61 -1.63 -1.50
CA ILE A 171 -14.38 -1.18 -2.18
C ILE A 171 -13.65 -2.39 -2.78
N ARG A 172 -13.50 -3.47 -2.01
CA ARG A 172 -12.88 -4.71 -2.48
C ARG A 172 -13.66 -5.35 -3.62
N ALA A 173 -14.98 -5.42 -3.53
CA ALA A 173 -15.82 -6.00 -4.59
C ALA A 173 -15.69 -5.23 -5.90
N GLN A 174 -15.62 -3.90 -5.84
CA GLN A 174 -15.36 -3.03 -6.98
C GLN A 174 -14.00 -3.30 -7.62
N ILE A 175 -12.92 -3.31 -6.84
CA ILE A 175 -11.56 -3.53 -7.35
C ILE A 175 -11.40 -4.96 -7.89
N ARG A 176 -11.80 -5.96 -7.11
CA ARG A 176 -11.62 -7.37 -7.47
C ARG A 176 -12.44 -7.77 -8.71
N THR A 177 -13.68 -7.29 -8.82
CA THR A 177 -14.49 -7.52 -10.03
C THR A 177 -13.84 -6.85 -11.24
N GLY A 178 -13.28 -5.64 -11.08
CA GLY A 178 -12.54 -4.98 -12.15
C GLY A 178 -11.25 -5.71 -12.57
N VAL A 179 -10.53 -6.33 -11.63
CA VAL A 179 -9.37 -7.18 -11.93
C VAL A 179 -9.79 -8.45 -12.68
N ARG A 180 -10.84 -9.14 -12.24
CA ARG A 180 -11.36 -10.34 -12.93
C ARG A 180 -11.82 -10.03 -14.35
N GLU A 181 -12.52 -8.92 -14.54
CA GLU A 181 -13.01 -8.52 -15.86
C GLU A 181 -11.86 -8.17 -16.80
N TYR A 182 -10.84 -7.44 -16.31
CA TYR A 182 -9.62 -7.22 -17.07
C TYR A 182 -8.96 -8.54 -17.49
N GLU A 183 -8.79 -9.49 -16.56
CA GLU A 183 -8.16 -10.78 -16.83
C GLU A 183 -8.94 -11.60 -17.88
N ARG A 184 -10.27 -11.50 -17.87
CA ARG A 184 -11.17 -12.13 -18.86
C ARG A 184 -10.91 -11.63 -20.28
N HIS A 185 -10.67 -10.33 -20.48
CA HIS A 185 -10.44 -9.74 -21.82
C HIS A 185 -8.98 -9.82 -22.28
N PHE A 186 -8.03 -9.61 -21.37
CA PHE A 186 -6.60 -9.50 -21.72
C PHE A 186 -5.79 -10.79 -21.46
N GLY A 187 -6.37 -11.77 -20.75
CA GLY A 187 -5.74 -13.06 -20.46
C GLY A 187 -4.55 -13.00 -19.50
N ARG A 188 -4.43 -11.90 -18.74
CA ARG A 188 -3.38 -11.64 -17.75
C ARG A 188 -3.94 -10.72 -16.66
N ARG A 189 -3.33 -10.71 -15.47
CA ARG A 189 -3.67 -9.72 -14.43
C ARG A 189 -3.11 -8.33 -14.80
N PRO A 190 -3.80 -7.24 -14.42
CA PRO A 190 -3.29 -5.88 -14.59
C PRO A 190 -2.24 -5.57 -13.51
N SER A 191 -1.20 -4.81 -13.87
CA SER A 191 -0.23 -4.25 -12.91
C SER A 191 -0.67 -2.90 -12.35
N GLY A 192 -1.38 -2.11 -13.16
CA GLY A 192 -1.85 -0.77 -12.80
C GLY A 192 -3.37 -0.67 -12.70
N ILE A 193 -3.84 0.25 -11.87
CA ILE A 193 -5.25 0.63 -11.77
C ILE A 193 -5.42 2.14 -11.91
N TRP A 194 -6.44 2.54 -12.65
CA TRP A 194 -7.00 3.89 -12.55
C TRP A 194 -8.04 3.89 -11.43
N LEU A 195 -7.74 4.55 -10.31
CA LEU A 195 -8.75 4.78 -9.28
C LEU A 195 -9.82 5.71 -9.85
N PRO A 196 -11.12 5.40 -9.71
CA PRO A 196 -12.18 6.27 -10.20
C PRO A 196 -11.95 7.70 -9.74
N GLU A 197 -11.80 8.59 -10.70
CA GLU A 197 -11.60 10.02 -10.47
C GLU A 197 -10.30 10.40 -9.75
N CYS A 198 -9.29 9.53 -9.82
CA CYS A 198 -8.12 9.56 -8.94
C CYS A 198 -8.51 9.68 -7.45
N GLY A 199 -9.72 9.23 -7.09
CA GLY A 199 -10.29 9.32 -5.76
C GLY A 199 -9.56 8.40 -4.80
N TYR A 200 -8.84 8.98 -3.86
CA TYR A 200 -8.03 8.26 -2.88
C TYR A 200 -8.42 8.64 -1.44
N THR A 201 -8.53 7.63 -0.59
CA THR A 201 -8.49 7.73 0.87
C THR A 201 -7.61 6.60 1.41
N ALA A 202 -7.10 6.76 2.63
CA ALA A 202 -6.24 5.78 3.27
C ALA A 202 -6.94 4.42 3.41
N GLY A 203 -6.20 3.34 3.15
CA GLY A 203 -6.72 1.97 3.23
C GLY A 203 -7.09 1.36 1.87
N ILE A 204 -7.38 2.19 0.86
CA ILE A 204 -7.58 1.69 -0.52
C ILE A 204 -6.32 0.98 -1.01
N ASP A 205 -5.15 1.55 -0.76
CA ASP A 205 -3.85 1.02 -1.16
C ASP A 205 -3.55 -0.38 -0.59
N ARG A 206 -4.01 -0.68 0.63
CA ARG A 206 -3.96 -2.04 1.18
C ARG A 206 -4.77 -3.02 0.33
N ILE A 207 -5.98 -2.63 -0.10
CA ILE A 207 -6.84 -3.45 -0.95
C ILE A 207 -6.22 -3.64 -2.34
N LEU A 208 -5.64 -2.58 -2.91
CA LEU A 208 -4.90 -2.67 -4.17
C LEU A 208 -3.77 -3.71 -4.07
N LYS A 209 -3.00 -3.69 -2.98
CA LYS A 209 -1.90 -4.64 -2.77
C LYS A 209 -2.40 -6.08 -2.68
N MET A 210 -3.48 -6.32 -1.94
CA MET A 210 -4.08 -7.66 -1.80
C MET A 210 -4.56 -8.22 -3.14
N GLU A 211 -5.00 -7.36 -4.05
CA GLU A 211 -5.41 -7.76 -5.40
C GLU A 211 -4.24 -7.83 -6.40
N GLY A 212 -3.00 -7.62 -5.94
CA GLY A 212 -1.78 -7.75 -6.74
C GLY A 212 -1.54 -6.58 -7.70
N LEU A 213 -2.05 -5.39 -7.38
CA LEU A 213 -1.82 -4.17 -8.14
C LEU A 213 -0.56 -3.45 -7.62
N ASP A 214 0.30 -3.03 -8.54
CA ASP A 214 1.60 -2.44 -8.24
C ASP A 214 1.56 -0.91 -8.19
N TYR A 215 0.67 -0.27 -8.96
CA TYR A 215 0.61 1.18 -9.04
C TYR A 215 -0.77 1.75 -9.42
N PHE A 216 -0.95 3.05 -9.17
CA PHE A 216 -2.09 3.84 -9.65
C PHE A 216 -1.67 5.27 -9.99
N ILE A 217 -2.53 5.98 -10.72
CA ILE A 217 -2.37 7.42 -10.99
C ILE A 217 -3.07 8.20 -9.89
N ALA A 218 -2.39 9.19 -9.32
CA ALA A 218 -2.88 10.00 -8.21
C ALA A 218 -2.98 11.47 -8.59
N ASP A 219 -3.85 12.21 -7.89
CA ASP A 219 -3.88 13.66 -7.97
C ASP A 219 -2.56 14.28 -7.47
N SER A 220 -2.20 15.46 -8.01
CA SER A 220 -0.96 16.15 -7.65
C SER A 220 -0.91 16.46 -6.15
N THR A 221 -2.04 16.81 -5.54
CA THR A 221 -2.11 17.19 -4.12
C THR A 221 -1.95 15.98 -3.19
N ALA A 222 -2.37 14.78 -3.63
CA ALA A 222 -2.18 13.54 -2.90
C ALA A 222 -0.70 13.32 -2.52
N VAL A 223 0.18 13.58 -3.50
CA VAL A 223 1.62 13.37 -3.39
C VAL A 223 2.31 14.62 -2.85
N ALA A 224 1.97 15.82 -3.35
CA ALA A 224 2.61 17.07 -2.93
C ALA A 224 2.52 17.30 -1.41
N PHE A 225 1.40 16.88 -0.81
CA PHE A 225 1.14 17.03 0.63
C PHE A 225 1.28 15.71 1.41
N ALA A 226 1.91 14.70 0.81
CA ALA A 226 2.18 13.43 1.48
C ALA A 226 3.07 13.61 2.71
N THR A 227 2.96 12.67 3.66
CA THR A 227 3.76 12.63 4.89
C THR A 227 4.63 11.37 4.96
N PRO A 228 5.98 11.50 5.05
CA PRO A 228 6.76 12.74 4.94
C PRO A 228 6.69 13.33 3.52
N ALA A 229 7.11 14.59 3.39
CA ALA A 229 7.15 15.27 2.10
C ALA A 229 8.02 14.48 1.09
N PRO A 230 7.56 14.31 -0.17
CA PRO A 230 8.27 13.49 -1.15
C PRO A 230 9.59 14.15 -1.58
N ASN A 231 10.68 13.38 -1.66
CA ASN A 231 12.00 13.93 -2.04
C ASN A 231 12.04 14.35 -3.52
N ARG A 232 11.16 13.78 -4.36
CA ARG A 232 11.09 14.00 -5.81
C ARG A 232 9.93 14.91 -6.23
N ASN A 233 9.24 15.53 -5.28
CA ASN A 233 8.05 16.35 -5.51
C ASN A 233 7.04 15.61 -6.42
N LEU A 234 6.62 16.20 -7.55
CA LEU A 234 5.71 15.58 -8.54
C LEU A 234 6.43 14.90 -9.73
N LEU A 235 7.76 14.84 -9.72
CA LEU A 235 8.57 14.36 -10.85
C LEU A 235 9.06 12.91 -10.67
N GLY A 236 8.49 12.22 -9.68
CA GLY A 236 8.73 10.82 -9.40
C GLY A 236 7.55 10.22 -8.65
N PRO A 237 7.40 8.90 -8.69
CA PRO A 237 6.36 8.22 -7.95
C PRO A 237 6.65 8.19 -6.44
N LEU A 238 5.60 8.00 -5.65
CA LEU A 238 5.65 7.78 -4.20
C LEU A 238 5.00 6.44 -3.86
N MET A 239 5.71 5.56 -3.15
CA MET A 239 5.19 4.29 -2.68
C MET A 239 4.41 4.49 -1.38
N THR A 240 3.22 3.91 -1.29
CA THR A 240 2.45 3.93 -0.04
C THR A 240 3.04 2.93 0.97
N PRO A 241 2.69 3.02 2.27
CA PRO A 241 3.21 2.11 3.29
C PRO A 241 2.91 0.61 3.03
N TYR A 242 1.88 0.31 2.22
CA TYR A 242 1.52 -1.06 1.85
C TYR A 242 2.18 -1.54 0.55
N GLY A 243 3.09 -0.76 -0.03
CA GLY A 243 3.91 -1.19 -1.17
C GLY A 243 3.22 -1.12 -2.53
N VAL A 244 2.26 -0.19 -2.69
CA VAL A 244 1.64 0.19 -3.98
C VAL A 244 2.15 1.58 -4.35
N THR A 245 2.43 1.83 -5.62
CA THR A 245 3.10 3.06 -6.05
C THR A 245 2.12 4.07 -6.68
N ALA A 246 2.10 5.30 -6.18
CA ALA A 246 1.30 6.39 -6.73
C ALA A 246 2.13 7.26 -7.69
N PHE A 247 1.62 7.44 -8.90
CA PHE A 247 2.18 8.34 -9.90
C PHE A 247 1.39 9.66 -9.92
N PRO A 248 1.98 10.79 -9.46
CA PRO A 248 1.27 12.06 -9.44
C PRO A 248 1.06 12.59 -10.86
N ARG A 249 -0.15 13.08 -11.16
CA ARG A 249 -0.39 13.88 -12.38
C ARG A 249 0.45 15.16 -12.37
N ASP A 250 0.95 15.54 -13.54
CA ASP A 250 1.67 16.78 -13.73
C ASP A 250 0.70 17.95 -14.02
N PRO A 251 0.70 19.02 -13.21
CA PRO A 251 -0.20 20.15 -13.38
C PRO A 251 0.13 20.98 -14.64
N GLU A 252 1.41 21.11 -15.01
CA GLU A 252 1.82 21.92 -16.17
C GLU A 252 1.32 21.34 -17.50
N SER A 253 1.37 20.01 -17.66
CA SER A 253 0.83 19.32 -18.83
C SER A 253 -0.69 19.29 -18.84
N SER A 254 -1.32 19.25 -17.66
CA SER A 254 -2.78 19.33 -17.51
C SER A 254 -3.29 20.67 -18.05
N GLU A 255 -2.74 21.79 -17.59
CA GLU A 255 -3.18 23.14 -17.98
C GLU A 255 -3.09 23.40 -19.49
N GLN A 256 -1.99 22.97 -20.14
CA GLN A 256 -1.76 23.18 -21.57
C GLN A 256 -2.76 22.48 -22.50
N VAL A 257 -3.37 21.39 -22.05
CA VAL A 257 -4.28 20.58 -22.86
C VAL A 257 -5.73 20.80 -22.43
N TRP A 258 -6.00 20.88 -21.13
CA TRP A 258 -7.35 20.91 -20.56
C TRP A 258 -7.92 22.31 -20.31
N SER A 259 -7.10 23.37 -20.36
CA SER A 259 -7.61 24.73 -20.16
C SER A 259 -8.62 25.10 -21.25
N SER A 260 -9.83 25.48 -20.84
CA SER A 260 -10.88 25.95 -21.76
C SER A 260 -10.58 27.33 -22.37
N THR A 261 -9.63 28.08 -21.79
CA THR A 261 -9.23 29.42 -22.25
C THR A 261 -7.92 29.43 -23.01
N ASP A 262 -6.95 28.62 -22.56
CA ASP A 262 -5.55 28.66 -23.00
C ASP A 262 -5.05 27.31 -23.52
N GLY A 263 -5.89 26.27 -23.45
CA GLY A 263 -5.54 24.92 -23.90
C GLY A 263 -5.63 24.77 -25.42
N TYR A 264 -4.90 23.80 -25.95
CA TYR A 264 -4.85 23.51 -27.37
C TYR A 264 -6.23 23.32 -28.03
N PRO A 265 -7.19 22.56 -27.46
CA PRO A 265 -8.47 22.27 -28.11
C PRO A 265 -9.29 23.50 -28.51
N GLY A 266 -9.09 24.65 -27.86
CA GLY A 266 -9.81 25.89 -28.14
C GLY A 266 -9.33 26.67 -29.38
N HIS A 267 -8.31 26.18 -30.10
CA HIS A 267 -7.73 26.93 -31.22
C HIS A 267 -8.70 27.10 -32.40
N TYR A 268 -8.64 28.27 -33.05
CA TYR A 268 -9.64 28.68 -34.03
C TYR A 268 -9.68 27.83 -35.31
N ASP A 269 -8.61 27.09 -35.58
CA ASP A 269 -8.50 26.21 -36.75
C ASP A 269 -9.09 24.81 -36.51
N TYR A 270 -9.36 24.44 -35.26
CA TYR A 270 -9.93 23.13 -34.92
C TYR A 270 -11.44 23.07 -35.13
N ARG A 271 -11.94 21.83 -35.36
CA ARG A 271 -13.35 21.54 -35.59
C ARG A 271 -14.21 22.04 -34.42
N GLU A 272 -15.27 22.77 -34.74
CA GLU A 272 -16.26 23.22 -33.76
C GLU A 272 -17.14 22.03 -33.34
N TYR A 273 -17.14 21.74 -32.04
CA TYR A 273 -17.90 20.63 -31.48
C TYR A 273 -19.41 20.89 -31.47
N TYR A 274 -19.83 22.14 -31.23
CA TYR A 274 -21.23 22.49 -31.00
C TYR A 274 -22.05 22.79 -32.26
N ARG A 275 -21.46 22.66 -33.45
CA ARG A 275 -22.15 22.93 -34.73
C ARG A 275 -22.19 21.68 -35.61
N ASP A 276 -23.39 21.18 -35.82
CA ASP A 276 -23.67 19.91 -36.51
C ASP A 276 -24.91 20.04 -37.41
N ILE A 277 -24.94 19.32 -38.53
CA ILE A 277 -26.05 19.39 -39.49
C ILE A 277 -27.41 18.98 -38.91
N GLY A 278 -27.44 18.19 -37.84
CA GLY A 278 -28.66 17.88 -37.08
C GLY A 278 -29.32 19.11 -36.45
N TRP A 279 -28.54 20.19 -36.27
CA TRP A 279 -29.00 21.49 -35.81
C TRP A 279 -29.01 22.55 -36.90
N ASP A 280 -28.21 22.44 -37.95
CA ASP A 280 -28.17 23.47 -39.01
C ASP A 280 -29.33 23.33 -40.02
N LEU A 281 -29.75 22.10 -40.37
CA LEU A 281 -30.69 21.84 -41.48
C LEU A 281 -32.17 21.81 -41.05
N GLY A 282 -33.07 22.35 -41.87
CA GLY A 282 -34.52 22.13 -41.76
C GLY A 282 -35.26 22.93 -40.69
N TRP A 283 -34.70 24.04 -40.19
CA TRP A 283 -35.45 24.95 -39.28
C TRP A 283 -36.57 25.70 -39.99
N ASN A 284 -36.33 26.14 -41.22
CA ASN A 284 -37.28 26.92 -42.02
C ASN A 284 -37.49 26.31 -43.42
N ASP A 285 -37.07 25.06 -43.61
CA ASP A 285 -37.14 24.34 -44.89
C ASP A 285 -37.70 22.92 -44.66
N PRO A 286 -38.94 22.63 -45.11
CA PRO A 286 -39.55 21.32 -44.97
C PRO A 286 -38.83 20.20 -45.72
N GLU A 287 -38.16 20.49 -46.85
CA GLU A 287 -37.43 19.49 -47.62
C GLU A 287 -36.14 19.09 -46.91
N GLU A 288 -35.41 20.06 -46.34
CA GLU A 288 -34.27 19.79 -45.48
C GLU A 288 -34.66 19.06 -44.18
N TRP A 289 -35.85 19.34 -43.63
CA TRP A 289 -36.36 18.62 -42.48
C TRP A 289 -36.61 17.14 -42.82
N GLU A 290 -37.34 16.83 -43.89
CA GLU A 290 -37.55 15.43 -44.29
C GLU A 290 -36.25 14.70 -44.64
N TYR A 291 -35.23 15.44 -45.09
CA TYR A 291 -33.90 14.91 -45.32
C TYR A 291 -33.18 14.48 -44.03
N ILE A 292 -33.18 15.34 -42.99
CA ILE A 292 -32.43 15.09 -41.74
C ILE A 292 -33.22 14.31 -40.69
N ARG A 293 -34.56 14.34 -40.76
CA ARG A 293 -35.48 13.68 -39.81
C ARG A 293 -35.17 12.19 -39.53
N PRO A 294 -34.74 11.36 -40.49
CA PRO A 294 -34.37 9.97 -40.22
C PRO A 294 -33.11 9.78 -39.35
N TYR A 295 -32.34 10.84 -39.10
CA TYR A 295 -31.06 10.81 -38.39
C TYR A 295 -31.10 11.50 -37.02
N VAL A 296 -32.25 12.06 -36.65
CA VAL A 296 -32.53 12.61 -35.31
C VAL A 296 -33.31 11.60 -34.45
N LEU A 297 -33.73 11.96 -33.23
CA LEU A 297 -34.47 11.04 -32.37
C LEU A 297 -35.87 10.72 -32.96
N PRO A 298 -36.43 9.51 -32.73
CA PRO A 298 -37.78 9.16 -33.17
C PRO A 298 -38.88 10.08 -32.62
N THR A 299 -38.62 10.74 -31.49
CA THR A 299 -39.44 11.80 -30.89
C THR A 299 -39.41 13.12 -31.67
N ASN A 300 -38.65 13.18 -32.78
CA ASN A 300 -38.32 14.37 -33.57
C ASN A 300 -37.46 15.41 -32.83
N GLU A 301 -36.86 15.03 -31.70
CA GLU A 301 -35.88 15.87 -31.00
C GLU A 301 -34.55 15.85 -31.76
N ARG A 302 -33.97 17.05 -31.98
CA ARG A 302 -32.71 17.24 -32.69
C ARG A 302 -31.52 16.84 -31.84
N ILE A 303 -30.51 16.29 -32.49
CA ILE A 303 -29.27 15.76 -31.88
C ILE A 303 -28.10 15.95 -32.84
N ASN A 304 -26.88 15.77 -32.34
CA ASN A 304 -25.69 15.71 -33.19
C ASN A 304 -25.70 14.43 -34.04
N THR A 305 -25.44 14.59 -35.33
CA THR A 305 -25.30 13.49 -36.29
C THR A 305 -23.86 12.99 -36.39
N GLY A 306 -22.87 13.79 -35.97
CA GLY A 306 -21.44 13.53 -36.15
C GLY A 306 -20.85 14.23 -37.37
N MET A 307 -21.67 14.86 -38.22
CA MET A 307 -21.22 15.66 -39.36
C MET A 307 -21.14 17.13 -39.00
N LYS A 308 -19.92 17.55 -38.67
CA LYS A 308 -19.59 18.89 -38.21
C LYS A 308 -18.64 19.55 -39.22
N TYR A 309 -19.09 20.62 -39.86
CA TYR A 309 -18.40 21.22 -41.01
C TYR A 309 -17.69 22.55 -40.71
N TYR A 310 -17.72 23.01 -39.47
CA TYR A 310 -17.24 24.32 -39.10
C TYR A 310 -16.05 24.22 -38.15
N ARG A 311 -15.21 25.25 -38.14
CA ARG A 311 -14.12 25.45 -37.17
C ARG A 311 -14.51 26.47 -36.11
N ILE A 312 -13.83 26.47 -34.97
CA ILE A 312 -14.11 27.37 -33.83
C ILE A 312 -14.09 28.85 -34.26
N THR A 313 -13.21 29.25 -35.19
CA THR A 313 -13.14 30.59 -35.82
C THR A 313 -12.78 31.76 -34.89
N GLY A 314 -13.38 31.87 -33.72
CA GLY A 314 -13.16 32.93 -32.76
C GLY A 314 -14.23 32.99 -31.66
N ARG A 315 -14.09 33.94 -30.73
CA ARG A 315 -15.03 34.17 -29.61
C ARG A 315 -16.28 34.93 -30.10
N GLY A 316 -17.23 34.23 -30.74
CA GLY A 316 -18.48 34.79 -31.25
C GLY A 316 -19.47 33.70 -31.71
N GLN A 317 -20.58 34.05 -32.39
CA GLN A 317 -21.47 33.07 -33.04
C GLN A 317 -21.07 32.74 -34.49
N HIS A 318 -20.27 33.61 -35.11
CA HIS A 318 -19.80 33.39 -36.47
C HIS A 318 -18.83 32.20 -36.53
N ARG A 319 -19.03 31.33 -37.51
CA ARG A 319 -18.18 30.16 -37.76
C ARG A 319 -17.92 30.01 -39.25
N GLU A 320 -16.68 29.73 -39.58
CA GLU A 320 -16.20 29.47 -40.94
C GLU A 320 -16.07 27.96 -41.22
N PRO A 321 -16.04 27.55 -42.50
CA PRO A 321 -15.81 26.15 -42.88
C PRO A 321 -14.52 25.59 -42.27
N TYR A 322 -14.58 24.35 -41.82
CA TYR A 322 -13.42 23.62 -41.29
C TYR A 322 -12.42 23.31 -42.41
N ASN A 323 -11.12 23.43 -42.12
CA ASN A 323 -10.05 23.08 -43.05
C ASN A 323 -9.13 22.03 -42.40
N PRO A 324 -9.20 20.76 -42.83
CA PRO A 324 -8.42 19.68 -42.22
C PRO A 324 -6.91 19.88 -42.29
N GLU A 325 -6.41 20.56 -43.32
CA GLU A 325 -4.97 20.77 -43.49
C GLU A 325 -4.45 21.86 -42.55
N TRP A 326 -5.22 22.93 -42.33
CA TRP A 326 -4.88 23.94 -41.32
C TRP A 326 -4.86 23.30 -39.93
N ALA A 327 -5.92 22.56 -39.60
CA ALA A 327 -6.05 21.88 -38.33
C ALA A 327 -4.90 20.88 -38.09
N ARG A 328 -4.50 20.10 -39.10
CA ARG A 328 -3.33 19.20 -39.04
C ARG A 328 -2.04 19.97 -38.76
N LYS A 329 -1.81 21.09 -39.45
CA LYS A 329 -0.63 21.94 -39.22
C LYS A 329 -0.60 22.49 -37.80
N THR A 330 -1.73 23.00 -37.31
CA THR A 330 -1.87 23.49 -35.93
C THR A 330 -1.62 22.37 -34.91
N ALA A 331 -2.14 21.16 -35.16
CA ALA A 331 -1.89 20.00 -34.28
C ALA A 331 -0.40 19.64 -34.21
N ALA A 332 0.32 19.68 -35.33
CA ALA A 332 1.77 19.48 -35.35
C ALA A 332 2.53 20.59 -34.60
N GLU A 333 2.12 21.85 -34.72
CA GLU A 333 2.69 22.98 -33.97
C GLU A 333 2.46 22.82 -32.47
N HIS A 334 1.24 22.47 -32.05
CA HIS A 334 0.88 22.22 -30.66
C HIS A 334 1.60 21.00 -30.07
N ALA A 335 1.79 19.93 -30.84
CA ALA A 335 2.60 18.77 -30.42
C ALA A 335 4.06 19.17 -30.19
N GLY A 336 4.63 20.01 -31.06
CA GLY A 336 5.96 20.58 -30.88
C GLY A 336 6.07 21.49 -29.66
N HIS A 337 5.06 22.33 -29.40
CA HIS A 337 5.02 23.19 -28.22
C HIS A 337 4.92 22.38 -26.92
N PHE A 338 4.07 21.35 -26.87
CA PHE A 338 3.99 20.44 -25.73
C PHE A 338 5.33 19.74 -25.47
N LEU A 339 5.93 19.17 -26.52
CA LEU A 339 7.25 18.53 -26.44
C LEU A 339 8.31 19.48 -25.87
N PHE A 340 8.43 20.69 -26.44
CA PHE A 340 9.40 21.68 -25.99
C PHE A 340 9.28 21.98 -24.49
N ASN A 341 8.05 22.13 -23.97
CA ASN A 341 7.85 22.41 -22.55
C ASN A 341 8.22 21.22 -21.66
N ARG A 342 7.91 19.98 -22.07
CA ARG A 342 8.32 18.76 -21.36
C ARG A 342 9.84 18.55 -21.37
N GLU A 343 10.51 18.90 -22.47
CA GLU A 343 11.98 18.93 -22.53
C GLU A 343 12.56 19.91 -21.50
N LYS A 344 12.03 21.14 -21.44
CA LYS A 344 12.49 22.15 -20.47
C LYS A 344 12.25 21.71 -19.04
N GLN A 345 11.10 21.08 -18.76
CA GLN A 345 10.78 20.52 -17.46
C GLN A 345 11.79 19.42 -17.07
N ALA A 346 12.06 18.45 -17.96
CA ALA A 346 13.05 17.40 -17.70
C ALA A 346 14.48 17.96 -17.52
N GLU A 347 14.91 18.89 -18.36
CA GLU A 347 16.22 19.54 -18.26
C GLU A 347 16.43 20.27 -16.94
N ALA A 348 15.40 20.97 -16.44
CA ALA A 348 15.47 21.75 -15.21
C ALA A 348 15.76 20.87 -13.98
N TRP A 349 15.22 19.64 -13.96
CA TRP A 349 15.19 18.77 -12.79
C TRP A 349 16.13 17.57 -12.83
N SER A 350 16.48 17.07 -14.02
CA SER A 350 17.29 15.85 -14.21
C SER A 350 18.59 15.79 -13.40
N ARG A 351 19.23 16.93 -13.16
CA ARG A 351 20.49 17.03 -12.39
C ARG A 351 20.32 17.06 -10.86
N TRP A 352 19.10 17.25 -10.38
CA TRP A 352 18.79 17.42 -8.95
C TRP A 352 18.16 16.17 -8.33
N LEU A 353 17.74 15.21 -9.15
CA LEU A 353 17.09 13.98 -8.71
C LEU A 353 18.09 12.81 -8.74
N ASP A 354 17.85 11.81 -7.92
CA ASP A 354 18.62 10.55 -7.87
C ASP A 354 18.36 9.64 -9.08
N ARG A 355 17.44 10.02 -9.96
CA ARG A 355 17.01 9.31 -11.16
C ARG A 355 16.43 10.28 -12.19
N LEU A 356 16.18 9.79 -13.40
CA LEU A 356 15.51 10.60 -14.41
C LEU A 356 14.05 10.86 -14.02
N PRO A 357 13.58 12.13 -14.11
CA PRO A 357 12.19 12.49 -13.81
C PRO A 357 11.22 11.79 -14.76
N ILE A 358 10.04 11.48 -14.26
CA ILE A 358 8.89 11.05 -15.06
C ILE A 358 7.80 12.11 -14.97
N ILE A 359 7.35 12.59 -16.13
CA ILE A 359 6.25 13.53 -16.25
C ILE A 359 5.01 12.72 -16.65
N VAL A 360 4.03 12.64 -15.76
CA VAL A 360 2.82 11.84 -15.96
C VAL A 360 1.70 12.77 -16.41
N SER A 361 1.23 12.58 -17.64
CA SER A 361 0.20 13.43 -18.26
C SER A 361 -1.06 12.62 -18.51
N PRO A 362 -1.96 12.51 -17.52
CA PRO A 362 -3.22 11.80 -17.65
C PRO A 362 -4.34 12.69 -18.20
N TYR A 363 -5.17 12.11 -19.06
CA TYR A 363 -6.30 12.77 -19.72
C TYR A 363 -7.43 11.77 -19.98
N ASP A 364 -8.68 12.22 -20.02
CA ASP A 364 -9.77 11.42 -20.58
C ASP A 364 -9.47 11.05 -22.04
N ALA A 365 -9.70 9.80 -22.41
CA ALA A 365 -9.43 9.33 -23.76
C ALA A 365 -10.33 10.05 -24.77
N GLU A 366 -11.59 10.30 -24.40
CA GLU A 366 -12.60 10.96 -25.22
C GLU A 366 -12.28 12.44 -25.50
N LEU A 367 -11.31 13.02 -24.77
CA LEU A 367 -10.74 14.29 -25.18
C LEU A 367 -10.15 14.19 -26.60
N PHE A 368 -9.46 13.09 -26.90
CA PHE A 368 -8.74 12.92 -28.16
C PHE A 368 -9.63 12.30 -29.25
N GLY A 369 -10.38 13.17 -29.91
CA GLY A 369 -11.11 12.87 -31.13
C GLY A 369 -12.60 13.24 -31.03
N HIS A 370 -13.20 13.04 -29.86
CA HIS A 370 -14.58 13.44 -29.64
C HIS A 370 -14.70 14.93 -29.30
N TRP A 371 -14.18 15.35 -28.14
CA TRP A 371 -14.19 16.77 -27.73
C TRP A 371 -13.21 17.62 -28.53
N TRP A 372 -11.98 17.11 -28.71
CA TRP A 372 -10.97 17.71 -29.57
C TRP A 372 -10.72 16.81 -30.77
N TYR A 373 -11.31 17.15 -31.92
CA TYR A 373 -11.34 16.30 -33.11
C TYR A 373 -9.96 15.87 -33.62
N GLU A 374 -9.00 16.78 -33.54
CA GLU A 374 -7.63 16.59 -34.01
C GLU A 374 -6.72 15.94 -32.96
N GLY A 375 -7.26 15.59 -31.79
CA GLY A 375 -6.51 14.94 -30.72
C GLY A 375 -5.72 13.68 -31.15
N PRO A 376 -6.29 12.74 -31.92
CA PRO A 376 -5.54 11.59 -32.43
C PRO A 376 -4.37 12.01 -33.35
N ILE A 377 -4.57 13.05 -34.17
CA ILE A 377 -3.52 13.61 -35.03
C ILE A 377 -2.41 14.22 -34.17
N TRP A 378 -2.78 14.94 -33.11
CA TRP A 378 -1.81 15.49 -32.16
C TRP A 378 -1.00 14.39 -31.46
N ILE A 379 -1.62 13.27 -31.05
CA ILE A 379 -0.91 12.12 -30.46
C ILE A 379 0.07 11.51 -31.46
N ASP A 380 -0.36 11.28 -32.71
CA ASP A 380 0.52 10.79 -33.79
C ASP A 380 1.75 11.70 -33.95
N MET A 381 1.51 13.01 -34.08
CA MET A 381 2.56 14.01 -34.24
C MET A 381 3.48 14.07 -33.03
N LEU A 382 2.93 14.01 -31.81
CA LEU A 382 3.73 14.02 -30.58
C LEU A 382 4.66 12.81 -30.51
N CYS A 383 4.14 11.60 -30.78
CA CYS A 383 4.94 10.38 -30.77
C CYS A 383 6.07 10.43 -31.80
N ARG A 384 5.76 10.86 -33.03
CA ARG A 384 6.77 11.02 -34.11
C ARG A 384 7.84 12.03 -33.76
N LYS A 385 7.45 13.19 -33.22
CA LYS A 385 8.38 14.24 -32.81
C LYS A 385 9.28 13.82 -31.66
N ILE A 386 8.73 13.14 -30.65
CA ILE A 386 9.53 12.58 -29.56
C ILE A 386 10.56 11.59 -30.11
N PHE A 387 10.17 10.72 -31.05
CA PHE A 387 11.06 9.70 -31.58
C PHE A 387 12.12 10.23 -32.56
N HIS A 388 11.75 11.16 -33.45
CA HIS A 388 12.64 11.60 -34.54
C HIS A 388 13.35 12.94 -34.31
N ASP A 389 12.73 13.91 -33.62
CA ASP A 389 13.20 15.30 -33.63
C ASP A 389 14.20 15.60 -32.50
N GLN A 390 14.25 14.77 -31.44
CA GLN A 390 15.02 15.04 -30.22
C GLN A 390 15.51 13.76 -29.52
N GLN A 391 16.31 13.92 -28.45
CA GLN A 391 16.86 12.83 -27.61
C GLN A 391 16.86 13.16 -26.09
N THR A 392 16.25 14.29 -25.72
CA THR A 392 16.12 14.83 -24.36
C THR A 392 15.13 14.03 -23.52
N ILE A 393 13.97 13.64 -24.06
CA ILE A 393 12.96 12.85 -23.36
C ILE A 393 12.58 11.59 -24.14
N LYS A 394 12.12 10.55 -23.43
CA LYS A 394 11.57 9.34 -24.04
C LYS A 394 10.19 9.02 -23.46
N MET A 395 9.29 8.47 -24.27
CA MET A 395 8.05 7.90 -23.75
C MET A 395 8.31 6.62 -22.95
N ILE A 396 7.63 6.46 -21.82
CA ILE A 396 7.72 5.27 -20.96
C ILE A 396 6.35 4.93 -20.38
N THR A 397 6.12 3.67 -20.05
CA THR A 397 4.96 3.29 -19.23
C THR A 397 5.31 3.28 -17.74
N PRO A 398 4.35 3.47 -16.82
CA PRO A 398 4.62 3.40 -15.38
C PRO A 398 5.27 2.08 -14.95
N SER A 399 4.82 0.93 -15.48
CA SER A 399 5.46 -0.36 -15.16
C SER A 399 6.89 -0.47 -15.68
N GLU A 400 7.19 0.07 -16.88
CA GLU A 400 8.57 0.14 -17.37
C GLU A 400 9.44 1.02 -16.46
N TYR A 401 8.90 2.16 -15.98
CA TYR A 401 9.59 3.04 -15.06
C TYR A 401 9.89 2.34 -13.72
N LEU A 402 8.93 1.62 -13.14
CA LEU A 402 9.13 0.85 -11.90
C LEU A 402 10.15 -0.27 -12.06
N ARG A 403 10.18 -0.95 -13.22
CA ARG A 403 11.23 -1.96 -13.49
C ARG A 403 12.62 -1.33 -13.59
N GLN A 404 12.72 -0.13 -14.14
CA GLN A 404 13.98 0.60 -14.23
C GLN A 404 14.42 1.18 -12.89
N TYR A 405 13.47 1.64 -12.07
CA TYR A 405 13.70 2.26 -10.78
C TYR A 405 12.83 1.62 -9.68
N PRO A 406 13.21 0.42 -9.19
CA PRO A 406 12.35 -0.40 -8.30
C PRO A 406 12.17 0.18 -6.90
N VAL A 407 13.02 1.12 -6.48
CA VAL A 407 12.94 1.75 -5.16
C VAL A 407 12.23 3.09 -5.31
N ALA A 408 11.09 3.30 -4.68
CA ALA A 408 10.45 4.62 -4.57
C ALA A 408 10.49 5.11 -3.12
N ASP A 409 10.40 6.43 -2.91
CA ASP A 409 10.22 6.97 -1.55
C ASP A 409 8.94 6.38 -0.96
N THR A 410 8.89 6.23 0.35
CA THR A 410 7.68 5.77 1.03
C THR A 410 7.02 6.93 1.77
N GLY A 411 5.72 7.13 1.57
CA GLY A 411 4.96 8.18 2.23
C GLY A 411 3.46 7.91 2.24
N ARG A 412 2.77 8.50 3.22
CA ARG A 412 1.30 8.48 3.31
C ARG A 412 0.72 9.59 2.44
N LEU A 413 -0.12 9.21 1.50
CA LEU A 413 -0.81 10.16 0.61
C LEU A 413 -1.96 10.84 1.35
N ASN A 414 -2.25 12.08 0.98
CA ASN A 414 -3.46 12.75 1.41
C ASN A 414 -4.68 12.30 0.62
N GLU A 415 -5.84 12.39 1.26
CA GLU A 415 -7.12 12.25 0.57
C GLU A 415 -7.24 13.28 -0.54
N SER A 416 -7.65 12.82 -1.70
CA SER A 416 -7.75 13.67 -2.88
C SER A 416 -8.60 13.03 -3.96
N SER A 417 -8.96 13.85 -4.94
CA SER A 417 -9.43 13.41 -6.25
C SER A 417 -8.84 14.35 -7.30
N TRP A 418 -8.95 14.01 -8.58
CA TRP A 418 -8.63 14.96 -9.65
C TRP A 418 -9.79 15.92 -9.99
N GLY A 419 -10.89 15.84 -9.24
CA GLY A 419 -12.08 16.67 -9.39
C GLY A 419 -11.93 18.09 -8.85
N ARG A 420 -13.06 18.78 -8.67
CA ARG A 420 -13.08 20.18 -8.20
C ARG A 420 -12.41 20.28 -6.82
N ASN A 421 -11.52 21.28 -6.68
CA ASN A 421 -10.77 21.54 -5.45
C ASN A 421 -9.94 20.35 -4.93
N HIS A 422 -9.57 19.41 -5.80
CA HIS A 422 -8.82 18.20 -5.45
C HIS A 422 -9.48 17.34 -4.36
N SER A 423 -10.82 17.33 -4.31
CA SER A 423 -11.60 16.77 -3.21
C SER A 423 -12.82 15.98 -3.69
N SER A 424 -13.60 15.44 -2.76
CA SER A 424 -14.85 14.72 -3.08
C SER A 424 -16.03 15.62 -3.46
N GLU A 425 -15.86 16.94 -3.59
CA GLU A 425 -16.95 17.92 -3.77
C GLU A 425 -17.87 17.62 -4.96
N VAL A 426 -17.34 17.10 -6.07
CA VAL A 426 -18.16 16.76 -7.26
C VAL A 426 -19.16 15.64 -6.93
N TRP A 427 -18.72 14.64 -6.15
CA TRP A 427 -19.53 13.47 -5.83
C TRP A 427 -20.30 13.63 -4.51
N LEU A 428 -19.91 14.55 -3.63
CA LEU A 428 -20.59 14.81 -2.35
C LEU A 428 -20.94 16.29 -2.21
N GLN A 429 -22.17 16.64 -2.60
CA GLN A 429 -22.77 17.95 -2.43
C GLN A 429 -24.30 17.86 -2.33
N GLU A 430 -24.96 19.00 -2.11
CA GLU A 430 -26.42 19.10 -1.91
C GLU A 430 -27.27 18.43 -3.01
N ASN A 431 -26.80 18.42 -4.27
CA ASN A 431 -27.59 17.86 -5.38
C ASN A 431 -27.54 16.33 -5.49
N ASN A 432 -26.54 15.67 -4.87
CA ASN A 432 -26.31 14.24 -5.00
C ASN A 432 -26.11 13.50 -3.67
N ASP A 433 -26.01 14.20 -2.53
CA ASP A 433 -25.82 13.61 -1.20
C ASP A 433 -26.89 12.56 -0.82
N TRP A 434 -28.12 12.76 -1.31
CA TRP A 434 -29.27 11.90 -1.02
C TRP A 434 -29.06 10.45 -1.43
N ILE A 435 -28.17 10.15 -2.39
CA ILE A 435 -27.92 8.77 -2.85
C ILE A 435 -27.19 7.95 -1.78
N TYR A 436 -26.29 8.57 -1.00
CA TYR A 436 -25.33 7.82 -0.18
C TYR A 436 -25.98 7.04 0.95
N ARG A 437 -27.00 7.59 1.61
CA ARG A 437 -27.73 6.84 2.65
C ARG A 437 -28.34 5.54 2.11
N HIS A 438 -28.74 5.53 0.83
CA HIS A 438 -29.32 4.36 0.19
C HIS A 438 -28.24 3.38 -0.28
N LEU A 439 -27.13 3.89 -0.84
CA LEU A 439 -25.96 3.08 -1.19
C LEU A 439 -25.37 2.40 0.06
N HIS A 440 -25.21 3.14 1.15
CA HIS A 440 -24.65 2.64 2.41
C HIS A 440 -25.54 1.57 3.06
N GLU A 441 -26.86 1.73 3.06
CA GLU A 441 -27.77 0.67 3.54
C GLU A 441 -27.69 -0.57 2.63
N ALA A 442 -27.62 -0.38 1.32
CA ALA A 442 -27.51 -1.47 0.37
C ALA A 442 -26.17 -2.23 0.53
N GLU A 443 -25.06 -1.52 0.75
CA GLU A 443 -23.76 -2.11 1.08
C GLU A 443 -23.84 -3.00 2.33
N GLU A 444 -24.32 -2.45 3.45
CA GLU A 444 -24.44 -3.22 4.69
C GLU A 444 -25.39 -4.41 4.54
N ARG A 445 -26.50 -4.25 3.83
CA ARG A 445 -27.45 -5.34 3.57
C ARG A 445 -26.81 -6.44 2.72
N MET A 446 -26.06 -6.08 1.69
CA MET A 446 -25.33 -7.05 0.86
C MET A 446 -24.29 -7.80 1.70
N VAL A 447 -23.54 -7.11 2.55
CA VAL A 447 -22.57 -7.72 3.47
C VAL A 447 -23.26 -8.70 4.43
N ARG A 448 -24.38 -8.31 5.04
CA ARG A 448 -25.17 -9.19 5.93
C ARG A 448 -25.65 -10.45 5.20
N LEU A 449 -26.20 -10.32 4.00
CA LEU A 449 -26.71 -11.43 3.21
C LEU A 449 -25.60 -12.36 2.73
N ALA A 450 -24.53 -11.80 2.17
CA ALA A 450 -23.37 -12.56 1.72
C ALA A 450 -22.74 -13.37 2.86
N THR A 451 -22.57 -12.75 4.03
CA THR A 451 -22.01 -13.40 5.23
C THR A 451 -22.92 -14.51 5.74
N ARG A 452 -24.24 -14.28 5.80
CA ARG A 452 -25.23 -15.29 6.22
C ARG A 452 -25.21 -16.52 5.31
N HIS A 453 -24.92 -16.32 4.02
CA HIS A 453 -24.91 -17.36 2.99
C HIS A 453 -23.48 -17.70 2.52
N ALA A 454 -22.45 -17.48 3.35
CA ALA A 454 -21.05 -17.71 2.99
C ALA A 454 -20.77 -19.18 2.62
N HIS A 455 -21.37 -20.11 3.37
CA HIS A 455 -21.43 -21.52 3.02
C HIS A 455 -22.82 -21.75 2.42
N LEU A 456 -22.89 -22.03 1.10
CA LEU A 456 -24.14 -22.26 0.37
C LEU A 456 -24.83 -23.53 0.86
N GLU A 457 -25.48 -23.47 2.01
CA GLU A 457 -26.35 -24.51 2.52
C GLU A 457 -27.75 -24.22 1.97
N GLY A 458 -28.22 -25.06 1.03
CA GLY A 458 -29.59 -24.99 0.56
C GLY A 458 -30.55 -25.05 1.75
N THR A 459 -31.51 -24.13 1.83
CA THR A 459 -32.57 -24.24 2.83
C THR A 459 -33.63 -25.22 2.32
N ARG A 460 -34.52 -25.71 3.19
CA ARG A 460 -35.70 -26.51 2.74
C ARG A 460 -36.60 -25.75 1.74
N ALA A 461 -36.43 -24.42 1.58
CA ALA A 461 -37.29 -23.54 0.79
C ALA A 461 -36.66 -23.04 -0.53
N LEU A 462 -35.33 -22.98 -0.66
CA LEU A 462 -34.65 -22.41 -1.84
C LEU A 462 -33.44 -23.25 -2.30
N PRO A 463 -33.38 -23.69 -3.57
CA PRO A 463 -32.22 -24.38 -4.13
C PRO A 463 -30.96 -23.51 -4.08
N ALA A 464 -29.81 -24.11 -3.76
CA ALA A 464 -28.52 -23.40 -3.66
C ALA A 464 -28.11 -22.69 -4.96
N SER A 465 -28.49 -23.23 -6.13
CA SER A 465 -28.23 -22.62 -7.44
C SER A 465 -28.99 -21.30 -7.64
N ALA A 466 -30.29 -21.29 -7.34
CA ALA A 466 -31.14 -20.10 -7.44
C ALA A 466 -30.70 -19.02 -6.43
N LEU A 467 -30.32 -19.42 -5.21
CA LEU A 467 -29.78 -18.52 -4.20
C LEU A 467 -28.49 -17.83 -4.68
N LYS A 468 -27.53 -18.61 -5.19
CA LYS A 468 -26.26 -18.08 -5.70
C LYS A 468 -26.48 -17.10 -6.85
N ARG A 469 -27.37 -17.44 -7.80
CA ARG A 469 -27.71 -16.56 -8.93
C ARG A 469 -28.32 -15.25 -8.47
N ALA A 470 -29.30 -15.30 -7.58
CA ALA A 470 -29.93 -14.11 -7.01
C ALA A 470 -28.94 -13.22 -6.25
N LEU A 471 -28.05 -13.81 -5.44
CA LEU A 471 -27.00 -13.07 -4.73
C LEU A 471 -26.00 -12.41 -5.69
N ASN A 472 -25.57 -13.13 -6.73
CA ASN A 472 -24.66 -12.57 -7.74
C ASN A 472 -25.33 -11.46 -8.56
N GLN A 473 -26.61 -11.58 -8.89
CA GLN A 473 -27.33 -10.49 -9.56
C GLN A 473 -27.50 -9.29 -8.61
N ALA A 474 -27.76 -9.50 -7.33
CA ALA A 474 -27.81 -8.41 -6.35
C ALA A 474 -26.48 -7.66 -6.26
N VAL A 475 -25.33 -8.37 -6.33
CA VAL A 475 -24.02 -7.71 -6.46
C VAL A 475 -23.94 -6.81 -7.69
N ARG A 476 -24.37 -7.28 -8.86
CA ARG A 476 -24.34 -6.48 -10.10
C ARG A 476 -25.18 -5.22 -9.95
N GLU A 477 -26.40 -5.32 -9.42
CA GLU A 477 -27.26 -4.17 -9.19
C GLU A 477 -26.61 -3.16 -8.23
N LEU A 478 -25.98 -3.62 -7.16
CA LEU A 478 -25.29 -2.74 -6.22
C LEU A 478 -24.08 -2.06 -6.86
N LEU A 479 -23.23 -2.81 -7.58
CA LEU A 479 -22.10 -2.24 -8.31
C LEU A 479 -22.59 -1.17 -9.30
N LEU A 480 -23.63 -1.45 -10.08
CA LEU A 480 -24.19 -0.50 -11.06
C LEU A 480 -24.77 0.76 -10.40
N ALA A 481 -25.42 0.62 -9.24
CA ALA A 481 -25.91 1.75 -8.47
C ALA A 481 -24.78 2.65 -7.92
N GLN A 482 -23.61 2.07 -7.65
CA GLN A 482 -22.45 2.75 -7.07
C GLN A 482 -21.59 3.55 -8.05
N GLY A 483 -21.86 3.51 -9.37
CA GLY A 483 -21.05 4.21 -10.37
C GLY A 483 -20.94 5.72 -10.11
N SER A 484 -19.73 6.29 -10.19
CA SER A 484 -19.49 7.71 -9.92
C SER A 484 -20.21 8.63 -10.92
N ASP A 485 -20.46 8.12 -12.13
CA ASP A 485 -21.12 8.81 -13.23
C ASP A 485 -22.45 9.45 -12.80
N TRP A 486 -23.22 8.75 -11.96
CA TRP A 486 -24.54 9.23 -11.56
C TRP A 486 -24.45 10.51 -10.76
N ALA A 487 -23.54 10.56 -9.78
CA ALA A 487 -23.31 11.76 -8.98
C ALA A 487 -22.67 12.88 -9.81
N PHE A 488 -21.78 12.54 -10.75
CA PHE A 488 -21.16 13.49 -11.68
C PHE A 488 -22.19 14.13 -12.64
N ILE A 489 -23.10 13.34 -13.21
CA ILE A 489 -24.18 13.83 -14.09
C ILE A 489 -25.14 14.76 -13.31
N MET A 490 -25.43 14.44 -12.05
CA MET A 490 -26.24 15.30 -11.17
C MET A 490 -25.56 16.65 -10.90
N ASP A 491 -24.23 16.70 -10.72
CA ASP A 491 -23.47 17.94 -10.58
C ASP A 491 -23.41 18.76 -11.88
N SER A 492 -23.13 18.11 -13.01
CA SER A 492 -22.97 18.77 -14.32
C SER A 492 -24.28 19.23 -14.98
N ARG A 493 -25.45 18.77 -14.48
CA ARG A 493 -26.79 19.16 -14.94
C ARG A 493 -27.11 18.88 -16.41
N THR A 494 -26.50 17.85 -16.99
CA THR A 494 -26.68 17.51 -18.42
C THR A 494 -27.90 16.61 -18.66
N VAL A 495 -28.03 15.49 -17.92
CA VAL A 495 -29.15 14.53 -18.01
C VAL A 495 -29.57 13.98 -16.63
N VAL A 496 -29.85 14.88 -15.68
CA VAL A 496 -30.10 14.55 -14.27
C VAL A 496 -31.20 13.50 -14.08
N GLU A 497 -32.32 13.60 -14.81
CA GLU A 497 -33.42 12.65 -14.67
C GLU A 497 -33.01 11.21 -15.00
N TYR A 498 -32.12 11.03 -15.98
CA TYR A 498 -31.58 9.73 -16.33
C TYR A 498 -30.72 9.16 -15.21
N ALA A 499 -29.77 9.94 -14.67
CA ALA A 499 -28.92 9.51 -13.56
C ALA A 499 -29.75 9.15 -12.32
N VAL A 500 -30.71 10.00 -11.94
CA VAL A 500 -31.62 9.73 -10.81
C VAL A 500 -32.41 8.44 -11.03
N ARG A 501 -32.92 8.21 -12.25
CA ARG A 501 -33.65 6.99 -12.60
C ARG A 501 -32.73 5.77 -12.52
N ARG A 502 -31.53 5.82 -13.09
CA ARG A 502 -30.56 4.70 -13.05
C ARG A 502 -30.21 4.30 -11.62
N THR A 503 -29.87 5.26 -10.76
CA THR A 503 -29.58 4.99 -9.34
C THR A 503 -30.78 4.34 -8.64
N LYS A 504 -32.00 4.87 -8.84
CA LYS A 504 -33.23 4.33 -8.22
C LYS A 504 -33.61 2.96 -8.76
N ASP A 505 -33.49 2.72 -10.05
CA ASP A 505 -33.86 1.46 -10.69
C ASP A 505 -32.97 0.31 -10.21
N HIS A 506 -31.64 0.53 -10.17
CA HIS A 506 -30.70 -0.49 -9.69
C HIS A 506 -30.87 -0.75 -8.18
N LEU A 507 -31.02 0.30 -7.35
CA LEU A 507 -31.33 0.12 -5.93
C LEU A 507 -32.67 -0.58 -5.71
N GLY A 508 -33.70 -0.27 -6.50
CA GLY A 508 -34.99 -0.94 -6.44
C GLY A 508 -34.93 -2.41 -6.84
N CYS A 509 -34.15 -2.75 -7.86
CA CYS A 509 -33.91 -4.15 -8.27
C CYS A 509 -33.12 -4.90 -7.19
N PHE A 510 -32.08 -4.28 -6.64
CA PHE A 510 -31.31 -4.80 -5.51
C PHE A 510 -32.20 -5.10 -4.30
N ASP A 511 -33.03 -4.14 -3.89
CA ASP A 511 -33.91 -4.28 -2.73
C ASP A 511 -34.93 -5.39 -2.91
N LYS A 512 -35.46 -5.52 -4.12
CA LYS A 512 -36.41 -6.57 -4.48
C LYS A 512 -35.75 -7.96 -4.44
N LEU A 513 -34.54 -8.11 -4.98
CA LEU A 513 -33.78 -9.36 -4.90
C LEU A 513 -33.45 -9.73 -3.44
N CYS A 514 -32.96 -8.77 -2.66
CA CYS A 514 -32.66 -8.99 -1.24
C CYS A 514 -33.91 -9.41 -0.46
N GLY A 515 -35.06 -8.78 -0.71
CA GLY A 515 -36.33 -9.16 -0.09
C GLY A 515 -36.79 -10.58 -0.46
N MET A 516 -36.59 -11.00 -1.72
CA MET A 516 -36.87 -12.37 -2.17
C MET A 516 -35.97 -13.41 -1.49
N ILE A 517 -34.67 -13.10 -1.33
CA ILE A 517 -33.69 -13.95 -0.66
C ILE A 517 -34.05 -14.11 0.82
N GLU A 518 -34.35 -12.99 1.51
CA GLU A 518 -34.74 -12.98 2.92
C GLU A 518 -36.05 -13.72 3.18
N ALA A 519 -37.00 -13.65 2.24
CA ALA A 519 -38.26 -14.41 2.30
C ALA A 519 -38.08 -15.90 1.96
N GLY A 520 -36.89 -16.33 1.51
CA GLY A 520 -36.61 -17.70 1.10
C GLY A 520 -37.33 -18.13 -0.19
N LYS A 521 -37.78 -17.19 -1.01
CA LYS A 521 -38.50 -17.45 -2.27
C LYS A 521 -38.06 -16.47 -3.36
N VAL A 522 -37.33 -16.99 -4.35
CA VAL A 522 -36.89 -16.24 -5.53
C VAL A 522 -37.85 -16.46 -6.68
N ASP A 523 -38.28 -15.37 -7.31
CA ASP A 523 -39.01 -15.41 -8.59
C ASP A 523 -38.02 -15.57 -9.74
N GLU A 524 -37.93 -16.79 -10.29
CA GLU A 524 -37.01 -17.09 -11.38
C GLU A 524 -37.34 -16.33 -12.67
N THR A 525 -38.60 -15.98 -12.92
CA THR A 525 -38.96 -15.20 -14.12
C THR A 525 -38.42 -13.78 -14.01
N PHE A 526 -38.53 -13.18 -12.83
CA PHE A 526 -37.95 -11.87 -12.56
C PHE A 526 -36.41 -11.90 -12.60
N LEU A 527 -35.79 -12.91 -11.98
CA LEU A 527 -34.34 -13.07 -11.99
C LEU A 527 -33.78 -13.26 -13.41
N ASP A 528 -34.39 -14.14 -14.22
CA ASP A 528 -33.99 -14.36 -15.61
C ASP A 528 -34.10 -13.09 -16.46
N ALA A 529 -35.16 -12.30 -16.26
CA ALA A 529 -35.34 -11.04 -16.97
C ALA A 529 -34.27 -10.01 -16.58
N LEU A 530 -33.92 -9.95 -15.29
CA LEU A 530 -32.91 -9.03 -14.77
C LEU A 530 -31.50 -9.45 -15.21
N GLU A 531 -31.17 -10.74 -15.14
CA GLU A 531 -29.88 -11.28 -15.62
C GLU A 531 -29.66 -11.04 -17.12
N ARG A 532 -30.72 -10.93 -17.94
CA ARG A 532 -30.59 -10.56 -19.37
C ARG A 532 -30.42 -9.06 -19.58
N LYS A 533 -31.07 -8.26 -18.74
CA LYS A 533 -31.02 -6.80 -18.80
C LYS A 533 -29.63 -6.31 -18.36
N ASP A 534 -29.19 -6.77 -17.20
CA ASP A 534 -28.00 -6.33 -16.48
C ASP A 534 -26.98 -7.49 -16.39
N ASP A 535 -26.54 -7.97 -17.56
CA ASP A 535 -25.65 -9.13 -17.78
C ASP A 535 -24.15 -8.82 -17.64
N CYS A 536 -23.79 -7.65 -17.12
CA CYS A 536 -22.39 -7.27 -16.88
C CYS A 536 -21.72 -8.17 -15.83
N PHE A 537 -20.38 -8.28 -15.90
CA PHE A 537 -19.57 -9.01 -14.92
C PHE A 537 -20.09 -10.44 -14.64
N PRO A 538 -19.98 -11.37 -15.60
CA PRO A 538 -20.46 -12.74 -15.40
C PRO A 538 -19.80 -13.44 -14.21
N ASP A 539 -18.54 -13.08 -13.90
CA ASP A 539 -17.75 -13.60 -12.78
C ASP A 539 -17.88 -12.77 -11.49
N ALA A 540 -18.85 -11.86 -11.41
CA ALA A 540 -19.23 -11.20 -10.15
C ALA A 540 -19.66 -12.25 -9.12
N ASP A 541 -19.15 -12.12 -7.90
CA ASP A 541 -19.32 -13.12 -6.85
C ASP A 541 -19.73 -12.46 -5.54
N TYR A 542 -20.90 -12.84 -5.02
CA TYR A 542 -21.38 -12.36 -3.73
C TYR A 542 -20.43 -12.63 -2.57
N ARG A 543 -19.54 -13.62 -2.72
CA ARG A 543 -18.52 -13.91 -1.70
C ARG A 543 -17.51 -12.79 -1.53
N ASP A 544 -17.40 -11.87 -2.48
CA ASP A 544 -16.59 -10.65 -2.32
C ASP A 544 -17.21 -9.65 -1.33
N TYR A 545 -18.50 -9.82 -1.01
CA TYR A 545 -19.21 -9.10 0.07
C TYR A 545 -19.33 -9.92 1.35
N VAL A 546 -18.86 -11.17 1.39
CA VAL A 546 -18.76 -11.86 2.69
C VAL A 546 -17.91 -10.97 3.56
N ALA A 547 -18.51 -10.53 4.66
CA ALA A 547 -17.84 -9.74 5.65
C ALA A 547 -16.56 -10.50 5.91
N VAL A 548 -15.46 -9.85 5.56
CA VAL A 548 -14.32 -10.07 6.39
C VAL A 548 -14.79 -9.33 7.61
N ARG A 549 -15.47 -10.07 8.53
CA ARG A 549 -15.05 -9.87 9.90
C ARG A 549 -13.54 -9.81 9.71
N PRO A 550 -12.86 -8.77 10.16
CA PRO A 550 -11.57 -9.11 10.66
C PRO A 550 -11.86 -10.06 11.85
N ALA A 551 -12.26 -11.31 11.58
CA ALA A 551 -11.34 -12.38 11.62
C ALA A 551 -9.98 -11.73 11.95
N SER A 552 -9.56 -11.90 13.19
CA SER A 552 -8.42 -12.78 13.33
C SER A 552 -8.42 -13.71 12.10
N PRO A 553 -7.67 -13.42 11.01
CA PRO A 553 -8.11 -13.50 9.59
C PRO A 553 -8.20 -14.95 9.09
N VAL A 554 -7.98 -15.83 10.04
CA VAL A 554 -7.98 -17.26 10.13
C VAL A 554 -8.32 -17.40 11.62
N PRO A 555 -9.21 -18.29 12.10
CA PRO A 555 -9.06 -18.67 13.50
C PRO A 555 -7.57 -19.00 13.66
N LEU A 556 -6.88 -18.35 14.62
CA LEU A 556 -5.40 -18.40 14.67
C LEU A 556 -4.89 -19.82 14.46
N ILE A 557 -5.69 -20.76 14.97
CA ILE A 557 -5.72 -22.18 14.64
C ILE A 557 -6.86 -22.46 13.62
N PRO A 558 -6.56 -22.75 12.34
CA PRO A 558 -7.52 -22.81 11.23
C PRO A 558 -8.50 -23.99 11.28
N ASP A 559 -8.15 -25.07 11.97
CA ASP A 559 -8.83 -26.37 11.89
C ASP A 559 -9.42 -26.76 13.26
N ALA A 560 -10.68 -27.17 13.28
CA ALA A 560 -11.34 -27.65 14.51
C ALA A 560 -10.65 -28.87 15.11
N ARG A 561 -10.06 -29.75 14.27
CA ARG A 561 -9.27 -30.89 14.77
C ARG A 561 -7.94 -30.44 15.35
N GLU A 562 -7.32 -29.41 14.78
CA GLU A 562 -6.11 -28.80 15.35
C GLU A 562 -6.42 -28.11 16.67
N TRP A 563 -7.59 -27.47 16.79
CA TRP A 563 -8.09 -26.91 18.03
C TRP A 563 -8.28 -27.98 19.10
N GLU A 564 -9.00 -29.07 18.79
CA GLU A 564 -9.17 -30.22 19.69
C GLU A 564 -7.83 -30.86 20.09
N ARG A 565 -6.91 -30.98 19.13
CA ARG A 565 -5.56 -31.50 19.38
C ARG A 565 -4.81 -30.60 20.35
N LEU A 566 -4.81 -29.29 20.15
CA LEU A 566 -4.12 -28.34 21.02
C LEU A 566 -4.70 -28.33 22.42
N LEU A 567 -6.04 -28.28 22.55
CA LEU A 567 -6.70 -28.38 23.86
C LEU A 567 -6.32 -29.66 24.59
N LYS A 568 -6.17 -30.78 23.88
CA LYS A 568 -5.71 -32.04 24.45
C LYS A 568 -4.23 -32.02 24.82
N GLU A 569 -3.37 -31.45 23.97
CA GLU A 569 -1.92 -31.35 24.19
C GLU A 569 -1.56 -30.40 25.35
N THR A 570 -2.41 -29.41 25.62
CA THR A 570 -2.23 -28.41 26.68
C THR A 570 -3.15 -28.66 27.88
N ALA A 571 -3.95 -29.73 27.88
CA ALA A 571 -4.79 -30.13 29.02
C ALA A 571 -3.95 -30.47 30.27
N ASP A 572 -2.77 -31.05 30.06
CA ASP A 572 -1.86 -31.50 31.11
C ASP A 572 -0.74 -30.49 31.34
N GLY A 573 -0.48 -30.16 32.62
CA GLY A 573 0.56 -29.22 33.01
C GLY A 573 0.11 -27.74 33.00
N PRO A 574 0.87 -26.85 33.66
CA PRO A 574 0.53 -25.43 33.78
C PRO A 574 0.54 -24.72 32.40
N ASN A 575 -0.51 -23.93 32.14
CA ASN A 575 -0.68 -23.11 30.93
C ASN A 575 -0.35 -21.64 31.21
N THR A 576 0.83 -21.22 30.76
CA THR A 576 1.30 -19.85 30.93
C THR A 576 1.13 -19.07 29.62
N PHE A 577 0.38 -17.98 29.67
CA PHE A 577 0.15 -17.08 28.53
C PHE A 577 0.97 -15.79 28.69
N MET A 578 2.02 -15.67 27.89
CA MET A 578 2.86 -14.49 27.79
C MET A 578 2.28 -13.51 26.76
N LEU A 579 2.04 -12.27 27.16
CA LEU A 579 1.58 -11.19 26.29
C LEU A 579 2.77 -10.29 25.95
N ALA A 580 3.11 -10.19 24.67
CA ALA A 580 4.22 -9.36 24.20
C ALA A 580 3.96 -8.78 22.81
N TRP A 581 4.28 -7.50 22.59
CA TRP A 581 4.03 -6.84 21.30
C TRP A 581 5.06 -7.20 20.20
N GLU A 582 6.22 -7.73 20.59
CA GLU A 582 7.26 -8.26 19.70
C GLU A 582 7.72 -9.66 20.14
N TYR A 583 7.96 -10.53 19.16
CA TYR A 583 8.48 -11.89 19.29
C TYR A 583 9.08 -12.29 17.91
N PRO A 584 10.12 -13.14 17.83
CA PRO A 584 10.70 -13.56 16.55
C PRO A 584 9.64 -14.01 15.51
N PRO A 585 9.78 -13.65 14.23
CA PRO A 585 10.89 -12.92 13.59
C PRO A 585 10.84 -11.39 13.72
N LYS A 586 9.89 -10.82 14.47
CA LYS A 586 9.81 -9.36 14.69
C LYS A 586 10.85 -8.93 15.72
N TYR A 587 11.82 -8.11 15.30
CA TYR A 587 12.88 -7.58 16.17
C TYR A 587 12.91 -6.04 16.12
N VAL A 588 12.36 -5.37 17.13
CA VAL A 588 12.50 -3.91 17.30
C VAL A 588 13.53 -3.58 18.38
N GLY A 589 13.64 -4.42 19.41
CA GLY A 589 14.62 -4.27 20.49
C GLY A 589 15.07 -5.59 21.12
N GLY A 590 15.57 -5.50 22.35
CA GLY A 590 15.98 -6.66 23.15
C GLY A 590 14.81 -7.43 23.79
N LEU A 591 13.60 -6.86 23.81
CA LEU A 591 12.44 -7.48 24.46
C LEU A 591 12.01 -8.74 23.71
N SER A 592 11.96 -8.71 22.37
CA SER A 592 11.66 -9.88 21.53
C SER A 592 12.54 -11.09 21.88
N ARG A 593 13.86 -10.86 22.02
CA ARG A 593 14.82 -11.90 22.45
C ARG A 593 14.59 -12.36 23.90
N ALA A 594 14.43 -11.42 24.83
CA ALA A 594 14.21 -11.76 26.24
C ALA A 594 12.94 -12.62 26.43
N VAL A 595 11.86 -12.30 25.72
CA VAL A 595 10.61 -13.09 25.75
C VAL A 595 10.83 -14.46 25.11
N ALA A 596 11.53 -14.54 23.97
CA ALA A 596 11.82 -15.81 23.30
C ALA A 596 12.67 -16.74 24.17
N ASP A 597 13.80 -16.26 24.70
CA ASP A 597 14.70 -17.07 25.51
C ASP A 597 14.01 -17.59 26.79
N LEU A 598 13.23 -16.74 27.47
CA LEU A 598 12.47 -17.16 28.65
C LEU A 598 11.36 -18.16 28.31
N ALA A 599 10.57 -17.88 27.27
CA ALA A 599 9.46 -18.74 26.86
C ALA A 599 9.94 -20.14 26.49
N GLU A 600 11.02 -20.23 25.71
CA GLU A 600 11.58 -21.50 25.28
C GLU A 600 12.27 -22.25 26.43
N ALA A 601 12.96 -21.56 27.35
CA ALA A 601 13.54 -22.20 28.54
C ALA A 601 12.46 -22.76 29.49
N LEU A 602 11.35 -22.04 29.66
CA LEU A 602 10.19 -22.56 30.41
C LEU A 602 9.54 -23.76 29.71
N ALA A 603 9.37 -23.70 28.38
CA ALA A 603 8.82 -24.80 27.59
C ALA A 603 9.70 -26.06 27.67
N ALA A 604 11.02 -25.90 27.62
CA ALA A 604 11.98 -27.01 27.80
C ALA A 604 11.86 -27.69 29.18
N ARG A 605 11.37 -26.95 30.20
CA ARG A 605 11.11 -27.46 31.55
C ARG A 605 9.71 -28.05 31.72
N GLY A 606 8.93 -28.16 30.65
CA GLY A 606 7.61 -28.80 30.65
C GLY A 606 6.42 -27.87 30.89
N GLU A 607 6.63 -26.56 31.01
CA GLU A 607 5.54 -25.57 31.00
C GLU A 607 4.86 -25.53 29.63
N LYS A 608 3.53 -25.39 29.59
CA LYS A 608 2.81 -25.12 28.34
C LYS A 608 2.80 -23.62 28.14
N VAL A 609 3.81 -23.11 27.43
CA VAL A 609 3.99 -21.67 27.20
C VAL A 609 3.32 -21.25 25.90
N HIS A 610 2.39 -20.31 26.01
CA HIS A 610 1.73 -19.65 24.90
C HIS A 610 2.22 -18.20 24.83
N VAL A 611 2.72 -17.76 23.67
CA VAL A 611 3.06 -16.36 23.44
C VAL A 611 2.02 -15.75 22.52
N VAL A 612 1.31 -14.72 23.00
CA VAL A 612 0.38 -13.93 22.18
C VAL A 612 1.06 -12.63 21.79
N THR A 613 1.22 -12.44 20.48
CA THR A 613 1.99 -11.34 19.89
C THR A 613 1.35 -10.84 18.60
N THR A 614 1.95 -9.83 17.96
CA THR A 614 1.39 -9.22 16.74
C THR A 614 1.82 -9.95 15.46
N SER A 615 0.95 -9.88 14.45
CA SER A 615 1.25 -10.36 13.09
C SER A 615 2.52 -9.72 12.53
N PHE A 616 3.28 -10.50 11.77
CA PHE A 616 4.48 -10.06 11.05
C PHE A 616 4.47 -10.64 9.64
N GLU A 617 4.88 -9.86 8.64
CA GLU A 617 4.86 -10.26 7.24
C GLU A 617 5.70 -11.52 7.00
N GLY A 618 5.13 -12.52 6.32
CA GLY A 618 5.78 -13.81 6.07
C GLY A 618 5.79 -14.79 7.25
N ALA A 619 5.34 -14.40 8.45
CA ALA A 619 5.22 -15.30 9.59
C ALA A 619 3.81 -15.95 9.67
N PRO A 620 3.70 -17.23 10.04
CA PRO A 620 2.40 -17.88 10.22
C PRO A 620 1.62 -17.28 11.39
N ALA A 621 0.29 -17.25 11.26
CA ALA A 621 -0.62 -16.75 12.30
C ALA A 621 -0.49 -17.57 13.59
N PHE A 622 -0.33 -18.89 13.47
CA PHE A 622 0.01 -19.78 14.58
C PHE A 622 1.15 -20.70 14.20
N GLU A 623 2.08 -20.94 15.12
CA GLU A 623 3.10 -21.98 14.97
C GLU A 623 3.59 -22.52 16.31
N ARG A 624 4.23 -23.68 16.26
CA ARG A 624 4.99 -24.23 17.40
C ARG A 624 6.48 -24.09 17.13
N GLN A 625 7.14 -23.20 17.88
CA GLN A 625 8.56 -22.91 17.74
C GLN A 625 9.28 -23.31 19.03
N ASN A 626 10.26 -24.23 18.95
CA ASN A 626 11.06 -24.67 20.10
C ASN A 626 10.26 -25.07 21.35
N GLY A 627 9.06 -25.63 21.16
CA GLY A 627 8.17 -26.05 22.27
C GLY A 627 7.18 -24.97 22.74
N VAL A 628 7.30 -23.73 22.24
CA VAL A 628 6.39 -22.61 22.52
C VAL A 628 5.26 -22.55 21.51
N TYR A 629 4.04 -22.28 21.96
CA TYR A 629 2.86 -22.06 21.11
C TYR A 629 2.73 -20.56 20.81
N VAL A 630 3.01 -20.14 19.58
CA VAL A 630 3.03 -18.72 19.20
C VAL A 630 1.74 -18.34 18.48
N HIS A 631 1.03 -17.33 18.98
CA HIS A 631 -0.24 -16.82 18.50
C HIS A 631 -0.06 -15.38 18.02
N ARG A 632 -0.07 -15.15 16.70
CA ARG A 632 0.15 -13.83 16.08
C ARG A 632 -1.16 -13.16 15.68
N VAL A 633 -1.72 -12.35 16.57
CA VAL A 633 -2.96 -11.62 16.32
C VAL A 633 -2.75 -10.50 15.29
N PRO A 634 -3.63 -10.36 14.28
CA PRO A 634 -3.61 -9.17 13.43
C PRO A 634 -4.04 -7.94 14.25
N VAL A 635 -3.50 -6.77 13.92
CA VAL A 635 -3.97 -5.51 14.50
C VAL A 635 -4.65 -4.71 13.40
N LEU A 636 -5.95 -4.48 13.57
CA LEU A 636 -6.76 -3.71 12.64
C LEU A 636 -6.39 -2.25 12.79
N CYS A 637 -5.48 -1.77 11.96
CA CYS A 637 -5.13 -0.36 11.93
C CYS A 637 -6.36 0.40 11.41
N SER A 638 -7.19 0.97 12.30
CA SER A 638 -8.30 1.83 11.88
C SER A 638 -7.75 3.21 11.50
N GLY A 639 -7.12 3.31 10.32
CA GLY A 639 -6.59 4.57 9.78
C GLY A 639 -5.26 5.04 10.41
N ASP A 640 -5.02 6.36 10.39
CA ASP A 640 -3.83 7.03 10.95
C ASP A 640 -3.79 6.94 12.48
N THR A 641 -3.42 5.78 12.99
CA THR A 641 -3.37 5.57 14.44
C THR A 641 -1.96 5.87 14.96
N ASP A 642 -1.86 6.89 15.82
CA ASP A 642 -0.71 7.11 16.70
C ASP A 642 -0.33 5.77 17.36
N PHE A 643 0.97 5.52 17.60
CA PHE A 643 1.46 4.27 18.20
C PHE A 643 0.67 3.89 19.45
N TYR A 644 0.26 4.86 20.26
CA TYR A 644 -0.60 4.64 21.40
C TYR A 644 -1.96 4.00 21.03
N HIS A 645 -2.66 4.52 20.03
CA HIS A 645 -3.94 3.96 19.59
C HIS A 645 -3.75 2.59 18.96
N TRP A 646 -2.69 2.41 18.16
CA TRP A 646 -2.31 1.08 17.67
C TRP A 646 -2.07 0.08 18.81
N THR A 647 -1.41 0.49 19.91
CA THR A 647 -1.26 -0.39 21.09
C THR A 647 -2.62 -0.76 21.68
N PHE A 648 -3.59 0.15 21.70
CA PHE A 648 -4.95 -0.15 22.19
C PHE A 648 -5.66 -1.19 21.31
N GLU A 649 -5.63 -1.02 19.98
CA GLU A 649 -6.20 -1.99 19.03
C GLU A 649 -5.55 -3.37 19.15
N MET A 650 -4.23 -3.40 19.32
CA MET A 650 -3.50 -4.64 19.59
C MET A 650 -4.03 -5.35 20.83
N ASN A 651 -4.28 -4.60 21.92
CA ASN A 651 -4.83 -5.20 23.14
C ASN A 651 -6.23 -5.78 22.92
N LEU A 652 -7.09 -5.12 22.14
CA LEU A 652 -8.42 -5.66 21.79
C LEU A 652 -8.29 -6.99 21.05
N ALA A 653 -7.41 -7.07 20.05
CA ALA A 653 -7.18 -8.32 19.30
C ALA A 653 -6.64 -9.46 20.19
N MET A 654 -5.77 -9.14 21.16
CA MET A 654 -5.28 -10.12 22.14
C MET A 654 -6.40 -10.61 23.07
N VAL A 655 -7.28 -9.70 23.53
CA VAL A 655 -8.43 -10.06 24.37
C VAL A 655 -9.38 -10.97 23.60
N ASP A 656 -9.78 -10.60 22.39
CA ASP A 656 -10.71 -11.37 21.57
C ASP A 656 -10.20 -12.80 21.34
N HIS A 657 -8.91 -12.96 21.01
CA HIS A 657 -8.32 -14.28 20.83
C HIS A 657 -8.34 -15.13 22.12
N LEU A 658 -8.01 -14.54 23.26
CA LEU A 658 -7.93 -15.28 24.53
C LEU A 658 -9.30 -15.55 25.16
N VAL A 659 -10.28 -14.70 24.89
CA VAL A 659 -11.70 -14.99 25.17
C VAL A 659 -12.13 -16.21 24.36
N ALA A 660 -11.86 -16.22 23.05
CA ALA A 660 -12.17 -17.38 22.20
C ALA A 660 -11.45 -18.65 22.66
N TRP A 661 -10.18 -18.56 23.08
CA TRP A 661 -9.45 -19.69 23.67
C TRP A 661 -10.19 -20.29 24.87
N LYS A 662 -10.60 -19.45 25.82
CA LYS A 662 -11.34 -19.86 27.03
C LYS A 662 -12.72 -20.42 26.71
N GLU A 663 -13.48 -19.76 25.83
CA GLU A 663 -14.84 -20.18 25.47
C GLU A 663 -14.89 -21.55 24.79
N ASN A 664 -13.83 -21.93 24.07
CA ASN A 664 -13.71 -23.26 23.47
C ASN A 664 -13.07 -24.30 24.42
N GLY A 665 -12.99 -24.03 25.73
CA GLY A 665 -12.50 -24.96 26.74
C GLY A 665 -10.99 -24.91 27.02
N GLY A 666 -10.27 -23.93 26.48
CA GLY A 666 -8.86 -23.72 26.73
C GLY A 666 -8.56 -23.28 28.16
N ARG A 667 -7.50 -23.85 28.76
CA ARG A 667 -7.03 -23.42 30.08
C ARG A 667 -6.01 -22.28 29.96
N ILE A 668 -6.07 -21.35 30.92
CA ILE A 668 -5.07 -20.30 31.15
C ILE A 668 -4.90 -20.31 32.66
N ASP A 669 -3.69 -20.58 33.13
CA ASP A 669 -3.34 -20.70 34.55
C ASP A 669 -2.60 -19.45 35.04
N VAL A 670 -1.74 -18.86 34.21
CA VAL A 670 -1.00 -17.61 34.51
C VAL A 670 -0.98 -16.70 33.29
N LEU A 671 -1.19 -15.39 33.51
CA LEU A 671 -0.88 -14.35 32.54
C LEU A 671 0.46 -13.71 32.88
N HIS A 672 1.34 -13.55 31.90
CA HIS A 672 2.60 -12.84 32.06
C HIS A 672 2.71 -11.71 31.02
N ALA A 673 2.49 -10.49 31.47
CA ALA A 673 2.57 -9.29 30.65
C ALA A 673 4.01 -8.76 30.54
N HIS A 674 4.49 -8.53 29.31
CA HIS A 674 5.78 -7.90 29.07
C HIS A 674 5.60 -6.41 28.69
N ASP A 675 5.90 -5.54 29.64
CA ASP A 675 5.77 -4.08 29.61
C ASP A 675 4.35 -3.51 29.38
N TRP A 676 4.24 -2.18 29.46
CA TRP A 676 2.97 -1.42 29.45
C TRP A 676 2.13 -1.59 28.17
N MET A 677 2.73 -1.98 27.05
CA MET A 677 2.06 -2.07 25.75
C MET A 677 0.93 -3.09 25.74
N VAL A 678 0.99 -4.11 26.62
CA VAL A 678 -0.03 -5.16 26.74
C VAL A 678 -0.92 -4.98 27.99
N PHE A 679 -0.85 -3.80 28.63
CA PHE A 679 -1.56 -3.53 29.89
C PHE A 679 -3.07 -3.78 29.79
N HIS A 680 -3.73 -3.27 28.74
CA HIS A 680 -5.18 -3.32 28.64
C HIS A 680 -5.69 -4.76 28.52
N ALA A 681 -5.02 -5.61 27.73
CA ALA A 681 -5.35 -7.02 27.58
C ALA A 681 -5.07 -7.78 28.88
N ALA A 682 -3.90 -7.55 29.50
CA ALA A 682 -3.52 -8.18 30.75
C ALA A 682 -4.54 -7.89 31.88
N ARG A 683 -4.94 -6.62 32.03
CA ARG A 683 -5.92 -6.19 33.03
C ARG A 683 -7.29 -6.79 32.76
N GLU A 684 -7.78 -6.71 31.53
CA GLU A 684 -9.11 -7.21 31.17
C GLU A 684 -9.22 -8.71 31.42
N LEU A 685 -8.26 -9.50 30.92
CA LEU A 685 -8.27 -10.95 31.08
C LEU A 685 -8.11 -11.39 32.54
N LYS A 686 -7.28 -10.67 33.31
CA LYS A 686 -7.15 -10.88 34.76
C LYS A 686 -8.49 -10.76 35.46
N HIS A 687 -9.21 -9.64 35.27
CA HIS A 687 -10.45 -9.36 35.98
C HIS A 687 -11.61 -10.23 35.49
N SER A 688 -11.70 -10.47 34.18
CA SER A 688 -12.77 -11.25 33.57
C SER A 688 -12.69 -12.75 33.88
N TYR A 689 -11.49 -13.30 34.12
CA TYR A 689 -11.28 -14.72 34.39
C TYR A 689 -10.65 -15.04 35.76
N GLY A 690 -10.40 -14.03 36.60
CA GLY A 690 -9.80 -14.21 37.93
C GLY A 690 -8.37 -14.78 37.90
N LEU A 691 -7.58 -14.45 36.87
CA LEU A 691 -6.27 -15.06 36.62
C LEU A 691 -5.15 -14.36 37.40
N PRO A 692 -4.12 -15.08 37.89
CA PRO A 692 -2.93 -14.45 38.41
C PRO A 692 -2.16 -13.76 37.27
N LEU A 693 -1.76 -12.51 37.51
CA LEU A 693 -1.02 -11.69 36.56
C LEU A 693 0.41 -11.44 37.06
N VAL A 694 1.40 -11.76 36.25
CA VAL A 694 2.79 -11.34 36.43
C VAL A 694 3.10 -10.26 35.41
N ALA A 695 3.87 -9.25 35.78
CA ALA A 695 4.36 -8.25 34.84
C ALA A 695 5.89 -8.22 34.85
N THR A 696 6.54 -8.29 33.69
CA THR A 696 7.95 -7.92 33.56
C THR A 696 8.04 -6.49 33.05
N ILE A 697 8.75 -5.63 33.78
CA ILE A 697 9.14 -4.29 33.33
C ILE A 697 10.59 -4.34 32.85
N HIS A 698 10.79 -4.22 31.54
CA HIS A 698 12.12 -4.26 30.92
C HIS A 698 12.82 -2.91 30.95
N ALA A 699 12.05 -1.81 30.96
CA ALA A 699 12.52 -0.44 31.04
C ALA A 699 11.38 0.46 31.54
N THR A 700 11.70 1.63 32.06
CA THR A 700 10.69 2.68 32.30
C THR A 700 10.84 3.82 31.31
N GLU A 701 9.73 4.47 30.96
CA GLU A 701 9.75 5.69 30.15
C GLU A 701 10.51 6.81 30.86
N TRP A 702 10.41 6.89 32.19
CA TRP A 702 11.20 7.81 33.01
C TRP A 702 12.70 7.65 32.79
N GLY A 703 13.20 6.42 32.83
CA GLY A 703 14.60 6.11 32.61
C GLY A 703 15.05 6.39 31.17
N ARG A 704 14.24 6.01 30.17
CA ARG A 704 14.50 6.33 28.75
C ARG A 704 14.62 7.83 28.49
N GLN A 705 13.85 8.64 29.20
CA GLN A 705 13.89 10.11 29.11
C GLN A 705 14.84 10.76 30.13
N GLN A 706 15.81 10.01 30.65
CA GLN A 706 16.87 10.51 31.54
C GLN A 706 16.34 11.24 32.78
N GLY A 707 15.23 10.74 33.30
CA GLY A 707 14.60 11.22 34.52
C GLY A 707 13.74 12.46 34.36
N LYS A 708 13.25 12.77 33.15
CA LYS A 708 12.30 13.86 32.91
C LYS A 708 11.23 13.47 31.89
N LEU A 709 9.96 13.64 32.24
CA LEU A 709 8.85 13.47 31.31
C LEU A 709 8.50 14.85 30.73
N HIS A 710 8.65 15.00 29.41
CA HIS A 710 8.52 16.26 28.69
C HIS A 710 7.16 16.44 27.99
N GLY A 711 6.41 15.37 27.73
CA GLY A 711 5.16 15.42 26.95
C GLY A 711 4.02 14.56 27.48
N GLU A 712 2.80 14.80 26.99
CA GLU A 712 1.58 14.10 27.44
C GLU A 712 1.67 12.58 27.21
N LEU A 713 2.14 12.15 26.03
CA LEU A 713 2.33 10.73 25.71
C LEU A 713 3.26 10.04 26.73
N GLN A 714 4.36 10.69 27.10
CA GLN A 714 5.33 10.12 28.06
C GLN A 714 4.71 9.98 29.46
N HIS A 715 3.89 10.95 29.88
CA HIS A 715 3.13 10.84 31.13
C HIS A 715 2.08 9.73 31.07
N ARG A 716 1.43 9.54 29.93
CA ARG A 716 0.47 8.44 29.72
C ARG A 716 1.15 7.08 29.76
N ILE A 717 2.28 6.92 29.07
CA ILE A 717 3.08 5.69 29.10
C ILE A 717 3.52 5.38 30.54
N HIS A 718 4.11 6.36 31.24
CA HIS A 718 4.51 6.21 32.64
C HIS A 718 3.32 5.81 33.54
N GLY A 719 2.14 6.38 33.29
CA GLY A 719 0.91 5.99 33.98
C GLY A 719 0.47 4.55 33.68
N LEU A 720 0.65 4.05 32.46
CA LEU A 720 0.36 2.65 32.11
C LEU A 720 1.37 1.68 32.73
N GLU A 721 2.66 2.03 32.78
CA GLU A 721 3.69 1.26 33.50
C GLU A 721 3.33 1.11 34.98
N TRP A 722 2.93 2.21 35.63
CA TRP A 722 2.45 2.19 37.01
C TRP A 722 1.20 1.32 37.16
N ARG A 723 0.19 1.47 36.29
CA ARG A 723 -1.05 0.67 36.38
C ARG A 723 -0.79 -0.82 36.17
N LEU A 724 0.08 -1.19 35.24
CA LEU A 724 0.44 -2.59 35.02
C LEU A 724 1.11 -3.19 36.25
N THR A 725 2.09 -2.50 36.84
CA THR A 725 2.76 -2.96 38.05
C THR A 725 1.84 -2.97 39.27
N TYR A 726 0.87 -2.06 39.34
CA TYR A 726 -0.18 -2.07 40.35
C TYR A 726 -1.07 -3.31 40.21
N GLU A 727 -1.56 -3.58 39.00
CA GLU A 727 -2.44 -4.72 38.69
C GLU A 727 -1.75 -6.08 38.82
N ALA A 728 -0.46 -6.20 38.56
CA ALA A 728 0.24 -7.47 38.67
C ALA A 728 0.28 -7.99 40.11
N SER A 729 0.21 -9.31 40.31
CA SER A 729 0.45 -9.98 41.59
C SER A 729 1.94 -10.02 41.94
N ARG A 730 2.80 -10.18 40.93
CA ARG A 730 4.26 -10.13 41.03
C ARG A 730 4.82 -9.29 39.88
N VAL A 731 5.89 -8.54 40.18
CA VAL A 731 6.59 -7.72 39.19
C VAL A 731 8.01 -8.23 39.05
N PHE A 732 8.42 -8.58 37.84
CA PHE A 732 9.78 -8.96 37.52
C PHE A 732 10.51 -7.78 36.86
N VAL A 733 11.77 -7.62 37.22
CA VAL A 733 12.66 -6.63 36.64
C VAL A 733 14.02 -7.28 36.37
N CYS A 734 14.72 -6.78 35.35
CA CYS A 734 15.93 -7.44 34.84
C CYS A 734 17.19 -7.20 35.68
N SER A 735 17.19 -6.23 36.59
CA SER A 735 18.37 -5.85 37.39
C SER A 735 17.97 -5.26 38.74
N ALA A 736 18.92 -5.20 39.67
CA ALA A 736 18.69 -4.55 40.97
C ALA A 736 18.42 -3.05 40.78
N TYR A 737 19.10 -2.40 39.83
CA TYR A 737 18.84 -1.03 39.40
C TYR A 737 17.39 -0.83 38.98
N MET A 738 16.84 -1.72 38.15
CA MET A 738 15.45 -1.62 37.74
C MET A 738 14.49 -1.86 38.92
N LYS A 739 14.85 -2.74 39.87
CA LYS A 739 14.08 -2.92 41.11
C LYS A 739 14.02 -1.62 41.92
N GLU A 740 15.16 -0.99 42.17
CA GLU A 740 15.22 0.30 42.86
C GLU A 740 14.43 1.38 42.10
N GLU A 741 14.53 1.41 40.77
CA GLU A 741 13.82 2.37 39.92
C GLU A 741 12.30 2.21 40.03
N VAL A 742 11.75 1.00 39.83
CA VAL A 742 10.29 0.80 39.87
C VAL A 742 9.73 0.93 41.29
N VAL A 743 10.47 0.49 42.33
CA VAL A 743 10.06 0.68 43.74
C VAL A 743 9.99 2.17 44.06
N ARG A 744 11.00 2.95 43.67
CA ARG A 744 11.04 4.40 43.91
C ARG A 744 9.99 5.15 43.09
N LEU A 745 9.88 4.88 41.79
CA LEU A 745 9.00 5.64 40.90
C LEU A 745 7.53 5.30 41.14
N PHE A 746 7.21 4.02 41.31
CA PHE A 746 5.84 3.54 41.39
C PHE A 746 5.37 3.25 42.82
N GLN A 747 6.25 3.45 43.81
CA GLN A 747 5.97 3.23 45.24
C GLN A 747 5.48 1.80 45.51
N LEU A 748 6.09 0.83 44.83
CA LEU A 748 5.72 -0.59 44.93
C LEU A 748 6.30 -1.21 46.21
N PRO A 749 5.58 -2.14 46.86
CA PRO A 749 6.15 -2.94 47.94
C PRO A 749 7.37 -3.74 47.45
N GLU A 750 8.49 -3.69 48.17
CA GLU A 750 9.73 -4.35 47.76
C GLU A 750 9.62 -5.88 47.65
N ASP A 751 8.74 -6.49 48.45
CA ASP A 751 8.42 -7.92 48.45
C ASP A 751 7.52 -8.34 47.28
N LYS A 752 7.01 -7.37 46.51
CA LYS A 752 6.27 -7.60 45.26
C LYS A 752 7.19 -7.71 44.04
N VAL A 753 8.42 -7.20 44.14
CA VAL A 753 9.35 -7.03 43.01
C VAL A 753 10.51 -8.02 43.10
N ASP A 754 10.59 -8.94 42.15
CA ASP A 754 11.68 -9.92 42.04
C ASP A 754 12.65 -9.53 40.92
N VAL A 755 13.96 -9.68 41.17
CA VAL A 755 14.99 -9.47 40.14
C VAL A 755 15.16 -10.78 39.37
N VAL A 756 14.73 -10.78 38.11
CA VAL A 756 14.84 -11.91 37.18
C VAL A 756 15.68 -11.45 36.00
N PRO A 757 16.99 -11.75 35.97
CA PRO A 757 17.86 -11.31 34.89
C PRO A 757 17.47 -11.97 33.55
N ASN A 758 17.80 -11.34 32.43
CA ASN A 758 17.65 -12.01 31.13
C ASN A 758 18.76 -13.06 30.98
N GLY A 759 18.38 -14.27 30.57
CA GLY A 759 19.33 -15.34 30.26
C GLY A 759 19.91 -15.18 28.85
N ILE A 760 21.01 -15.89 28.60
CA ILE A 760 21.56 -16.02 27.25
C ILE A 760 21.97 -17.48 27.00
N ARG A 761 21.60 -18.02 25.84
CA ARG A 761 22.09 -19.33 25.43
C ARG A 761 23.51 -19.23 24.91
N ILE A 762 24.40 -19.97 25.55
CA ILE A 762 25.76 -20.15 25.06
C ILE A 762 25.73 -21.29 24.05
N ALA A 763 26.03 -21.00 22.78
CA ALA A 763 26.21 -22.06 21.80
C ALA A 763 27.30 -23.02 22.28
N GLU A 764 27.05 -24.34 22.23
CA GLU A 764 28.10 -25.34 22.42
C GLU A 764 29.20 -25.04 21.41
N ALA A 765 30.43 -24.86 21.90
CA ALA A 765 31.54 -24.36 21.10
C ALA A 765 31.63 -25.19 19.80
N PRO A 766 31.46 -24.57 18.61
CA PRO A 766 31.81 -25.27 17.39
C PRO A 766 33.28 -25.69 17.54
N ASP A 767 33.54 -26.93 17.14
CA ASP A 767 34.87 -27.54 17.17
C ASP A 767 35.89 -26.50 16.73
N ARG A 768 36.84 -26.14 17.60
CA ARG A 768 37.83 -25.05 17.34
C ARG A 768 38.64 -25.32 16.06
N LEU A 769 38.56 -26.53 15.51
CA LEU A 769 39.14 -26.98 14.25
C LEU A 769 38.31 -26.61 13.00
N ALA A 770 37.03 -26.25 13.12
CA ALA A 770 36.14 -25.91 12.00
C ALA A 770 35.85 -24.41 11.85
N PHE A 771 36.12 -23.59 12.87
CA PHE A 771 35.89 -22.14 12.85
C PHE A 771 37.23 -21.40 12.93
N ASP A 772 37.85 -21.15 11.77
CA ASP A 772 39.03 -20.30 11.69
C ASP A 772 38.61 -18.83 11.89
N GLY A 773 38.59 -18.35 13.14
CA GLY A 773 38.36 -16.93 13.46
C GLY A 773 39.34 -15.98 12.75
N THR A 774 40.49 -16.49 12.29
CA THR A 774 41.45 -15.77 11.44
C THR A 774 40.94 -15.60 10.01
N SER A 775 40.14 -16.53 9.48
CA SER A 775 39.55 -16.46 8.13
C SER A 775 38.41 -15.45 8.02
N ALA A 776 37.51 -15.41 9.02
CA ALA A 776 36.39 -14.47 9.04
C ALA A 776 36.87 -13.01 9.26
N ARG A 777 37.87 -12.80 10.12
CA ARG A 777 38.45 -11.46 10.33
C ARG A 777 39.11 -10.92 9.07
N ARG A 778 39.88 -11.75 8.36
CA ARG A 778 40.56 -11.37 7.10
C ARG A 778 39.60 -11.07 5.94
N GLN A 779 38.36 -11.55 6.02
CA GLN A 779 37.34 -11.27 5.01
C GLN A 779 36.91 -9.80 5.02
N TRP A 780 36.92 -9.16 6.20
CA TRP A 780 36.35 -7.80 6.38
C TRP A 780 37.36 -6.76 6.82
N PHE A 781 38.44 -7.16 7.49
CA PHE A 781 39.38 -6.26 8.15
C PHE A 781 40.82 -6.61 7.80
N ALA A 782 41.68 -5.59 7.74
CA ALA A 782 43.12 -5.80 7.57
C ALA A 782 43.74 -6.33 8.88
N ASP A 783 44.85 -7.06 8.77
CA ASP A 783 45.58 -7.59 9.96
C ASP A 783 46.07 -6.46 10.88
N SER A 784 46.26 -5.23 10.36
CA SER A 784 46.63 -4.04 11.13
C SER A 784 45.45 -3.36 11.84
N ASP A 785 44.21 -3.69 11.47
CA ASP A 785 43.02 -3.05 12.04
C ASP A 785 42.79 -3.54 13.48
N ARG A 786 42.31 -2.62 14.32
CA ARG A 786 41.88 -2.87 15.70
C ARG A 786 40.40 -2.56 15.81
N ILE A 787 39.57 -3.60 15.88
CA ILE A 787 38.14 -3.52 15.68
C ILE A 787 37.42 -3.22 16.99
N ILE A 788 36.77 -2.07 17.03
CA ILE A 788 35.86 -1.63 18.08
C ILE A 788 34.45 -1.92 17.58
N LEU A 789 33.72 -2.78 18.27
CA LEU A 789 32.38 -3.17 17.87
C LEU A 789 31.34 -2.55 18.79
N TYR A 790 30.34 -1.91 18.20
CA TYR A 790 29.08 -1.57 18.84
C TYR A 790 27.96 -2.39 18.18
N VAL A 791 27.14 -3.03 18.99
CA VAL A 791 25.90 -3.72 18.55
C VAL A 791 24.73 -3.15 19.34
N GLY A 792 23.70 -2.65 18.66
CA GLY A 792 22.52 -2.13 19.36
C GLY A 792 21.67 -1.16 18.56
N ARG A 793 20.56 -0.71 19.16
CA ARG A 793 19.64 0.25 18.54
C ARG A 793 20.26 1.65 18.51
N LEU A 794 20.16 2.34 17.38
CA LEU A 794 20.69 3.71 17.22
C LEU A 794 19.71 4.77 17.75
N VAL A 795 19.66 4.88 19.08
CA VAL A 795 18.86 5.84 19.85
C VAL A 795 19.73 6.54 20.89
N TYR A 796 19.26 7.67 21.42
CA TYR A 796 20.10 8.60 22.18
C TYR A 796 20.62 7.96 23.46
N GLU A 797 19.76 7.24 24.17
CA GLU A 797 20.07 6.56 25.42
C GLU A 797 21.11 5.44 25.28
N LYS A 798 21.40 4.96 24.06
CA LYS A 798 22.46 3.96 23.80
C LYS A 798 23.85 4.57 23.59
N GLY A 799 23.96 5.90 23.55
CA GLY A 799 25.25 6.60 23.70
C GLY A 799 26.24 6.48 22.54
N VAL A 800 25.83 6.01 21.35
CA VAL A 800 26.74 5.87 20.18
C VAL A 800 27.41 7.20 19.82
N HIS A 801 26.72 8.32 20.03
CA HIS A 801 27.28 9.65 19.86
C HIS A 801 28.52 9.88 20.76
N VAL A 802 28.51 9.42 22.02
CA VAL A 802 29.66 9.50 22.94
C VAL A 802 30.84 8.68 22.42
N LEU A 803 30.57 7.50 21.85
CA LEU A 803 31.60 6.65 21.25
C LEU A 803 32.22 7.29 20.01
N LEU A 804 31.42 7.94 19.16
CA LEU A 804 31.94 8.70 18.03
C LEU A 804 32.86 9.85 18.48
N GLU A 805 32.46 10.62 19.50
CA GLU A 805 33.32 11.67 20.09
C GLU A 805 34.61 11.10 20.71
N ALA A 806 34.59 9.86 21.20
CA ALA A 806 35.76 9.20 21.76
C ALA A 806 36.75 8.71 20.68
N MET A 807 36.30 8.46 19.46
CA MET A 807 37.12 7.87 18.40
C MET A 807 38.39 8.68 18.06
N PRO A 808 38.36 10.02 17.93
CA PRO A 808 39.58 10.80 17.71
C PRO A 808 40.65 10.58 18.79
N HIS A 809 40.24 10.51 20.07
CA HIS A 809 41.14 10.26 21.19
C HIS A 809 41.73 8.85 21.15
N ILE A 810 40.92 7.85 20.76
CA ILE A 810 41.35 6.46 20.62
C ILE A 810 42.33 6.32 19.44
N ILE A 811 42.01 6.87 18.27
CA ILE A 811 42.84 6.81 17.06
C ILE A 811 44.22 7.46 17.30
N ALA A 812 44.27 8.56 18.08
CA ALA A 812 45.52 9.23 18.42
C ALA A 812 46.51 8.31 19.18
N ARG A 813 46.02 7.33 19.95
CA ARG A 813 46.84 6.39 20.73
C ARG A 813 46.94 5.01 20.09
N ALA A 814 45.93 4.60 19.33
CA ALA A 814 45.86 3.35 18.60
C ALA A 814 45.51 3.63 17.12
N PRO A 815 46.49 3.96 16.26
CA PRO A 815 46.23 4.37 14.87
C PRO A 815 45.58 3.31 13.98
N GLY A 816 45.53 2.05 14.42
CA GLY A 816 44.79 0.96 13.75
C GLY A 816 43.30 0.88 14.12
N ALA A 817 42.82 1.70 15.06
CA ALA A 817 41.45 1.63 15.55
C ALA A 817 40.41 1.88 14.44
N ARG A 818 39.37 1.04 14.43
CA ARG A 818 38.24 1.12 13.50
C ARG A 818 36.95 0.77 14.23
N LEU A 819 35.95 1.64 14.14
CA LEU A 819 34.63 1.45 14.70
C LEU A 819 33.70 0.78 13.69
N VAL A 820 33.04 -0.30 14.14
CA VAL A 820 31.95 -0.97 13.43
C VAL A 820 30.69 -0.80 14.25
N VAL A 821 29.70 -0.13 13.67
CA VAL A 821 28.38 0.11 14.25
C VAL A 821 27.38 -0.81 13.58
N ALA A 822 26.99 -1.88 14.26
CA ALA A 822 25.97 -2.83 13.82
C ALA A 822 24.64 -2.54 14.51
N GLY A 823 23.67 -2.05 13.75
CA GLY A 823 22.36 -1.70 14.26
C GLY A 823 21.60 -0.71 13.39
N ALA A 824 20.31 -0.58 13.67
CA ALA A 824 19.42 0.39 13.03
C ALA A 824 18.73 1.24 14.10
N GLY A 825 18.29 2.43 13.71
CA GLY A 825 17.54 3.33 14.59
C GLY A 825 17.43 4.73 14.00
N PRO A 826 16.54 5.56 14.58
CA PRO A 826 16.23 6.89 14.06
C PRO A 826 17.43 7.84 14.06
N MET A 827 18.46 7.61 14.89
CA MET A 827 19.66 8.44 14.91
C MET A 827 20.72 8.05 13.87
N ARG A 828 20.47 7.07 12.99
CA ARG A 828 21.49 6.60 12.04
C ARG A 828 22.09 7.75 11.22
N GLU A 829 21.23 8.54 10.59
CA GLU A 829 21.67 9.63 9.70
C GLU A 829 22.44 10.72 10.47
N SER A 830 21.98 11.08 11.68
CA SER A 830 22.66 12.09 12.50
C SER A 830 24.02 11.58 13.03
N LEU A 831 24.14 10.31 13.35
CA LEU A 831 25.40 9.67 13.75
C LEU A 831 26.38 9.55 12.58
N GLU A 832 25.92 9.17 11.39
CA GLU A 832 26.76 9.13 10.16
C GLU A 832 27.27 10.54 9.81
N ARG A 833 26.41 11.55 9.88
CA ARG A 833 26.79 12.97 9.70
C ARG A 833 27.84 13.39 10.72
N ARG A 834 27.63 13.04 12.00
CA ARG A 834 28.59 13.37 13.06
C ARG A 834 29.94 12.69 12.86
N ALA A 835 29.95 11.43 12.43
CA ALA A 835 31.19 10.73 12.09
C ALA A 835 31.96 11.42 10.94
N ALA A 836 31.25 11.95 9.95
CA ALA A 836 31.83 12.73 8.86
C ALA A 836 32.40 14.08 9.35
N GLU A 837 31.68 14.80 10.22
CA GLU A 837 32.17 16.05 10.85
C GLU A 837 33.43 15.85 11.67
N LEU A 838 33.54 14.72 12.36
CA LEU A 838 34.72 14.33 13.14
C LEU A 838 35.88 13.83 12.27
N GLY A 839 35.71 13.76 10.95
CA GLY A 839 36.75 13.31 10.01
C GLY A 839 37.10 11.83 10.15
N LEU A 840 36.16 10.98 10.60
CA LEU A 840 36.42 9.57 10.84
C LEU A 840 36.56 8.75 9.54
N GLY A 841 36.04 9.23 8.41
CA GLY A 841 36.25 8.62 7.09
C GLY A 841 36.01 7.11 7.08
N ASP A 842 37.02 6.34 6.69
CA ASP A 842 36.98 4.87 6.66
C ASP A 842 37.17 4.20 8.03
N ARG A 843 37.40 4.98 9.10
CA ARG A 843 37.61 4.50 10.48
C ARG A 843 36.31 4.29 11.27
N ALA A 844 35.17 4.68 10.74
CA ALA A 844 33.86 4.34 11.30
C ALA A 844 32.93 3.82 10.19
N SER A 845 32.30 2.67 10.42
CA SER A 845 31.41 2.04 9.43
C SER A 845 30.08 1.66 10.05
N PHE A 846 28.99 1.93 9.35
CA PHE A 846 27.61 1.69 9.80
C PHE A 846 27.00 0.58 8.96
N TRP A 847 26.82 -0.59 9.56
CA TRP A 847 26.43 -1.81 8.85
C TRP A 847 24.91 -2.03 8.80
N GLY A 848 24.13 -1.21 9.49
CA GLY A 848 22.69 -1.40 9.59
C GLY A 848 22.34 -2.67 10.39
N PHE A 849 21.16 -3.22 10.14
CA PHE A 849 20.75 -4.49 10.75
C PHE A 849 21.56 -5.64 10.17
N VAL A 850 22.10 -6.51 11.03
CA VAL A 850 22.87 -7.70 10.66
C VAL A 850 22.17 -8.94 11.20
N ASP A 851 22.21 -10.04 10.44
CA ASP A 851 21.68 -11.33 10.88
C ASP A 851 22.51 -11.95 12.02
N ASP A 852 21.97 -12.97 12.70
CA ASP A 852 22.62 -13.56 13.87
C ASP A 852 23.96 -14.24 13.54
N GLU A 853 24.12 -14.78 12.32
CA GLU A 853 25.38 -15.39 11.86
C GLU A 853 26.48 -14.33 11.69
N THR A 854 26.16 -13.23 11.01
CA THR A 854 27.06 -12.08 10.82
C THR A 854 27.36 -11.42 12.16
N LYS A 855 26.36 -11.27 13.03
CA LYS A 855 26.53 -10.73 14.40
C LYS A 855 27.51 -11.58 15.21
N ALA A 856 27.35 -12.91 15.20
CA ALA A 856 28.26 -13.82 15.90
C ALA A 856 29.70 -13.72 15.35
N ARG A 857 29.86 -13.61 14.02
CA ARG A 857 31.16 -13.38 13.39
C ARG A 857 31.78 -12.03 13.76
N LEU A 858 30.97 -10.97 13.86
CA LEU A 858 31.44 -9.64 14.27
C LEU A 858 31.93 -9.67 15.73
N TYR A 859 31.18 -10.27 16.65
CA TYR A 859 31.62 -10.43 18.04
C TYR A 859 32.95 -11.17 18.13
N ALA A 860 33.08 -12.29 17.40
CA ALA A 860 34.32 -13.08 17.36
C ALA A 860 35.49 -12.35 16.69
N ALA A 861 35.22 -11.45 15.74
CA ALA A 861 36.23 -10.68 15.03
C ALA A 861 36.65 -9.39 15.76
N ALA A 862 35.88 -8.92 16.76
CA ALA A 862 36.15 -7.68 17.47
C ALA A 862 37.32 -7.81 18.46
N ASP A 863 38.16 -6.77 18.56
CA ASP A 863 39.17 -6.67 19.61
C ASP A 863 38.55 -6.17 20.93
N VAL A 864 37.52 -5.32 20.84
CA VAL A 864 36.78 -4.79 21.98
C VAL A 864 35.33 -4.47 21.58
N CYS A 865 34.38 -4.87 22.42
CA CYS A 865 32.98 -4.44 22.33
C CYS A 865 32.75 -3.24 23.24
N VAL A 866 32.02 -2.23 22.75
CA VAL A 866 31.79 -0.99 23.51
C VAL A 866 30.31 -0.68 23.58
N PHE A 867 29.79 -0.52 24.80
CA PHE A 867 28.38 -0.25 25.08
C PHE A 867 28.25 1.03 25.93
N PRO A 868 28.30 2.22 25.30
CA PRO A 868 28.41 3.53 25.96
C PRO A 868 27.06 4.08 26.44
N SER A 869 26.11 3.23 26.82
CA SER A 869 24.74 3.61 27.15
C SER A 869 24.67 4.71 28.22
N LEU A 870 23.71 5.63 28.06
CA LEU A 870 23.33 6.63 29.08
C LEU A 870 22.21 6.10 29.98
N TYR A 871 21.41 5.16 29.47
CA TYR A 871 20.44 4.39 30.23
C TYR A 871 20.41 2.96 29.68
N GLU A 872 20.67 1.97 30.54
CA GLU A 872 20.65 0.56 30.18
C GLU A 872 20.03 -0.28 31.31
N PRO A 873 18.79 -0.74 31.17
CA PRO A 873 18.14 -1.58 32.18
C PRO A 873 18.89 -2.88 32.46
N PHE A 874 19.47 -3.51 31.43
CA PHE A 874 20.16 -4.81 31.55
C PHE A 874 21.42 -4.94 30.68
N GLY A 875 21.29 -4.79 29.35
CA GLY A 875 22.42 -4.92 28.43
C GLY A 875 22.65 -6.34 27.87
N ILE A 876 21.66 -6.92 27.17
CA ILE A 876 21.78 -8.25 26.53
C ILE A 876 22.99 -8.33 25.58
N VAL A 877 23.29 -7.25 24.85
CA VAL A 877 24.45 -7.19 23.94
C VAL A 877 25.80 -7.36 24.65
N ALA A 878 25.89 -6.97 25.94
CA ALA A 878 27.07 -7.22 26.74
C ALA A 878 27.17 -8.71 27.11
N LEU A 879 26.06 -9.38 27.41
CA LEU A 879 26.05 -10.84 27.58
C LEU A 879 26.47 -11.57 26.30
N GLU A 880 26.04 -11.12 25.13
CA GLU A 880 26.46 -11.69 23.84
C GLU A 880 27.98 -11.54 23.62
N ALA A 881 28.55 -10.38 23.97
CA ALA A 881 30.00 -10.16 23.93
C ALA A 881 30.76 -11.08 24.91
N MET A 882 30.25 -11.23 26.13
CA MET A 882 30.81 -12.15 27.14
C MET A 882 30.76 -13.61 26.66
N ALA A 883 29.65 -14.04 26.06
CA ALA A 883 29.48 -15.38 25.49
C ALA A 883 30.47 -15.64 24.35
N SER A 884 30.80 -14.60 23.57
CA SER A 884 31.78 -14.64 22.47
C SER A 884 33.23 -14.56 22.95
N ARG A 885 33.46 -14.42 24.27
CA ARG A 885 34.78 -14.21 24.88
C ARG A 885 35.50 -12.97 24.34
N THR A 886 34.74 -11.92 24.06
CA THR A 886 35.27 -10.65 23.56
C THR A 886 35.43 -9.66 24.72
N PRO A 887 36.57 -8.96 24.84
CA PRO A 887 36.74 -7.91 25.85
C PRO A 887 35.67 -6.83 25.68
N LEU A 888 35.15 -6.28 26.78
CA LEU A 888 34.08 -5.28 26.75
C LEU A 888 34.36 -4.06 27.62
N VAL A 889 33.98 -2.88 27.12
CA VAL A 889 33.86 -1.62 27.85
C VAL A 889 32.39 -1.22 27.89
N VAL A 890 31.84 -1.05 29.08
CA VAL A 890 30.45 -0.66 29.28
C VAL A 890 30.38 0.67 30.03
N SER A 891 29.28 1.40 29.89
CA SER A 891 29.00 2.52 30.81
C SER A 891 28.69 2.01 32.21
N ASP A 892 29.12 2.76 33.24
CA ASP A 892 28.80 2.55 34.65
C ASP A 892 27.37 3.03 34.96
N VAL A 893 26.39 2.41 34.30
CA VAL A 893 24.97 2.74 34.45
C VAL A 893 24.09 1.49 34.38
N GLY A 894 23.03 1.50 35.18
CA GLY A 894 21.97 0.49 35.14
C GLY A 894 22.49 -0.95 35.25
N GLY A 895 21.87 -1.87 34.51
CA GLY A 895 22.23 -3.29 34.54
C GLY A 895 23.62 -3.61 34.01
N LEU A 896 24.24 -2.72 33.20
CA LEU A 896 25.63 -2.91 32.75
C LEU A 896 26.62 -2.82 33.92
N ALA A 897 26.37 -1.91 34.87
CA ALA A 897 27.21 -1.74 36.04
C ALA A 897 27.19 -2.97 36.98
N GLU A 898 26.07 -3.69 37.00
CA GLU A 898 25.92 -4.97 37.71
C GLU A 898 26.56 -6.13 36.95
N LEU A 899 26.47 -6.11 35.62
CA LEU A 899 26.97 -7.15 34.76
C LEU A 899 28.51 -7.20 34.71
N VAL A 900 29.18 -6.05 34.79
CA VAL A 900 30.64 -5.93 34.67
C VAL A 900 31.25 -5.41 35.97
N GLU A 901 32.19 -6.17 36.53
CA GLU A 901 33.08 -5.75 37.61
C GLU A 901 34.34 -5.07 37.02
N HIS A 902 34.45 -3.76 37.25
CA HIS A 902 35.50 -2.92 36.68
C HIS A 902 36.91 -3.47 36.94
N GLY A 903 37.67 -3.68 35.87
CA GLY A 903 39.05 -4.19 35.91
C GLY A 903 39.17 -5.69 36.17
N VAL A 904 38.07 -6.41 36.31
CA VAL A 904 38.06 -7.86 36.60
C VAL A 904 37.55 -8.66 35.40
N ASP A 905 36.34 -8.36 34.92
CA ASP A 905 35.68 -9.04 33.79
C ASP A 905 35.33 -8.08 32.63
N GLY A 906 35.72 -6.81 32.76
CA GLY A 906 35.62 -5.77 31.74
C GLY A 906 35.93 -4.40 32.35
N TYR A 907 35.79 -3.32 31.57
CA TYR A 907 35.88 -1.96 32.11
C TYR A 907 34.53 -1.26 32.15
N ARG A 908 34.35 -0.47 33.21
CA ARG A 908 33.23 0.47 33.34
C ARG A 908 33.72 1.90 33.12
N ALA A 909 33.18 2.60 32.13
CA ALA A 909 33.45 4.00 31.85
C ALA A 909 32.36 4.89 32.44
N LEU A 910 32.70 6.12 32.82
CA LEU A 910 31.71 7.07 33.33
C LEU A 910 30.67 7.40 32.23
N PRO A 911 29.34 7.29 32.51
CA PRO A 911 28.30 7.54 31.52
C PRO A 911 28.39 8.95 30.92
N GLY A 912 28.36 9.06 29.58
CA GLY A 912 28.47 10.33 28.87
C GLY A 912 29.87 10.96 28.85
N HIS A 913 30.88 10.34 29.49
CA HIS A 913 32.21 10.92 29.63
C HIS A 913 33.19 10.40 28.57
N VAL A 914 33.36 11.17 27.50
CA VAL A 914 34.18 10.83 26.32
C VAL A 914 35.60 10.36 26.68
N GLU A 915 36.30 11.10 27.55
CA GLU A 915 37.69 10.76 27.93
C GLU A 915 37.80 9.44 28.72
N SER A 916 36.81 9.13 29.56
CA SER A 916 36.81 7.89 30.36
C SER A 916 36.59 6.69 29.44
N LEU A 917 35.65 6.83 28.49
CA LEU A 917 35.40 5.82 27.46
C LEU A 917 36.63 5.59 26.59
N ALA A 918 37.23 6.66 26.07
CA ALA A 918 38.43 6.60 25.23
C ALA A 918 39.60 5.94 25.95
N TRP A 919 39.81 6.25 27.24
CA TRP A 919 40.87 5.66 28.05
C TRP A 919 40.75 4.13 28.14
N HIS A 920 39.59 3.64 28.58
CA HIS A 920 39.37 2.20 28.78
C HIS A 920 39.37 1.40 27.48
N VAL A 921 38.83 1.96 26.39
CA VAL A 921 38.90 1.33 25.07
C VAL A 921 40.36 1.24 24.61
N THR A 922 41.13 2.31 24.76
CA THR A 922 42.55 2.34 24.37
C THR A 922 43.37 1.32 25.17
N GLU A 923 43.14 1.19 26.48
CA GLU A 923 43.83 0.20 27.33
C GLU A 923 43.61 -1.23 26.82
N LEU A 924 42.39 -1.61 26.47
CA LEU A 924 42.10 -2.94 25.95
C LEU A 924 42.73 -3.18 24.56
N LEU A 925 42.76 -2.16 23.71
CA LEU A 925 43.40 -2.24 22.39
C LEU A 925 44.93 -2.37 22.48
N LEU A 926 45.56 -1.72 23.47
CA LEU A 926 47.02 -1.73 23.65
C LEU A 926 47.52 -2.93 24.48
N ALA A 927 46.66 -3.52 25.33
CA ALA A 927 46.99 -4.65 26.20
C ALA A 927 46.07 -5.87 25.95
N PRO A 928 46.13 -6.52 24.77
CA PRO A 928 45.20 -7.59 24.38
C PRO A 928 45.22 -8.81 25.30
N GLU A 929 46.37 -9.13 25.92
CA GLU A 929 46.44 -10.22 26.91
C GLU A 929 45.60 -9.93 28.16
N SER A 930 45.56 -8.66 28.59
CA SER A 930 44.72 -8.24 29.72
C SER A 930 43.24 -8.37 29.34
N GLY A 931 42.88 -7.90 28.14
CA GLY A 931 41.53 -8.05 27.60
C GLY A 931 41.10 -9.52 27.53
N GLY A 932 41.95 -10.42 27.02
CA GLY A 932 41.64 -11.84 26.94
C GLY A 932 41.42 -12.51 28.30
N ARG A 933 42.16 -12.10 29.34
CA ARG A 933 41.93 -12.56 30.72
C ARG A 933 40.59 -12.07 31.26
N MET A 934 40.25 -10.79 31.05
CA MET A 934 38.96 -10.23 31.45
C MET A 934 37.80 -10.94 30.74
N ALA A 935 37.89 -11.11 29.42
CA ALA A 935 36.86 -11.79 28.64
C ALA A 935 36.65 -13.25 29.07
N SER A 936 37.73 -13.95 29.44
CA SER A 936 37.64 -15.32 29.99
C SER A 936 36.90 -15.38 31.34
N ARG A 937 37.14 -14.39 32.21
CA ARG A 937 36.42 -14.25 33.49
C ARG A 937 34.95 -13.92 33.27
N ALA A 938 34.67 -13.01 32.33
CA ALA A 938 33.33 -12.62 31.92
C ALA A 938 32.51 -13.82 31.43
N TYR A 939 33.10 -14.65 30.56
CA TYR A 939 32.51 -15.89 30.09
C TYR A 939 32.23 -16.89 31.22
N GLY A 940 33.13 -17.00 32.21
CA GLY A 940 32.92 -17.85 33.39
C GLY A 940 31.71 -17.43 34.22
N LYS A 941 31.60 -16.13 34.52
CA LYS A 941 30.48 -15.52 35.26
C LYS A 941 29.13 -15.78 34.59
N LEU A 942 29.10 -15.75 33.26
CA LEU A 942 27.89 -15.95 32.47
C LEU A 942 27.27 -17.34 32.68
N ARG A 943 28.09 -18.39 32.77
CA ARG A 943 27.64 -19.78 33.05
C ARG A 943 27.06 -19.97 34.45
N GLU A 944 27.51 -19.18 35.42
CA GLU A 944 27.10 -19.33 36.81
C GLU A 944 25.83 -18.54 37.14
N ARG A 945 25.63 -17.36 36.53
CA ARG A 945 24.60 -16.40 36.95
C ARG A 945 23.51 -16.12 35.92
N TYR A 946 23.76 -16.37 34.64
CA TYR A 946 22.85 -15.99 33.54
C TYR A 946 22.42 -17.18 32.68
N ASP A 947 22.47 -18.38 33.28
CA ASP A 947 21.98 -19.62 32.69
C ASP A 947 20.45 -19.57 32.51
N PRO A 948 19.93 -19.68 31.27
CA PRO A 948 18.49 -19.62 30.99
C PRO A 948 17.67 -20.65 31.78
N ASP A 949 18.22 -21.86 31.99
CA ASP A 949 17.51 -22.92 32.70
C ASP A 949 17.32 -22.61 34.19
N ALA A 950 18.35 -22.05 34.84
CA ALA A 950 18.28 -21.59 36.21
C ALA A 950 17.30 -20.42 36.40
N ILE A 951 17.28 -19.47 35.44
CA ILE A 951 16.35 -18.33 35.43
C ILE A 951 14.91 -18.81 35.24
N ALA A 952 14.67 -19.70 34.27
CA ALA A 952 13.35 -20.28 34.04
C ALA A 952 12.87 -21.09 35.25
N ALA A 953 13.77 -21.77 35.98
CA ALA A 953 13.43 -22.46 37.23
C ALA A 953 12.95 -21.50 38.33
N GLU A 954 13.53 -20.30 38.45
CA GLU A 954 13.06 -19.28 39.39
C GLU A 954 11.69 -18.73 38.98
N VAL A 955 11.52 -18.39 37.71
CA VAL A 955 10.23 -17.90 37.18
C VAL A 955 9.12 -18.93 37.40
N GLN A 956 9.39 -20.20 37.12
CA GLN A 956 8.45 -21.30 37.35
C GLN A 956 8.03 -21.42 38.83
N ARG A 957 8.98 -21.29 39.77
CA ARG A 957 8.67 -21.26 41.22
C ARG A 957 7.70 -20.14 41.58
N GLN A 958 7.83 -18.97 40.96
CA GLN A 958 6.93 -17.84 41.20
C GLN A 958 5.54 -18.08 40.60
N TYR A 959 5.44 -18.68 39.42
CA TYR A 959 4.16 -19.11 38.84
C TYR A 959 3.44 -20.15 39.72
N ASP A 960 4.17 -21.16 40.22
CA ASP A 960 3.62 -22.19 41.10
C ASP A 960 3.08 -21.59 42.41
N ARG A 961 3.77 -20.58 42.98
CA ARG A 961 3.29 -19.84 44.17
C ARG A 961 1.98 -19.10 43.92
N LEU A 962 1.79 -18.58 42.71
CA LEU A 962 0.58 -17.82 42.35
C LEU A 962 -0.63 -18.69 42.03
N THR A 963 -0.40 -19.95 41.62
CA THR A 963 -1.45 -20.86 41.14
C THR A 963 -1.94 -21.86 42.20
N TYR A 964 -1.45 -21.78 43.46
CA TYR A 964 -1.80 -22.69 44.56
C TYR A 964 -1.72 -24.19 44.18
N ARG A 965 -0.51 -24.69 43.92
CA ARG A 965 -0.25 -26.14 43.95
C ARG A 965 0.21 -26.58 45.33
N THR A 966 -0.72 -26.89 46.23
CA THR A 966 -0.41 -27.73 47.39
C THR A 966 -0.14 -29.15 46.90
N ALA A 967 1.11 -29.62 47.04
CA ALA A 967 1.37 -31.04 47.15
C ALA A 967 0.52 -31.61 48.31
N PRO A 968 -0.02 -32.84 48.22
CA PRO A 968 -0.81 -33.42 49.30
C PRO A 968 0.07 -33.50 50.55
N VAL A 969 -0.37 -32.85 51.62
CA VAL A 969 0.17 -33.06 52.96
C VAL A 969 -0.14 -34.51 53.31
N LEU A 970 0.90 -35.36 53.31
CA LEU A 970 0.84 -36.67 53.93
C LEU A 970 0.49 -36.45 55.41
N GLU A 971 -0.72 -36.86 55.80
CA GLU A 971 -1.04 -37.14 57.19
C GLU A 971 -0.03 -38.18 57.69
N ALA A 972 0.93 -37.73 58.50
CA ALA A 972 1.75 -38.62 59.29
C ALA A 972 0.88 -39.13 60.45
N THR A 973 0.52 -40.41 60.39
CA THR A 973 0.22 -41.24 61.56
C THR A 973 1.28 -40.99 62.66
N VAL A 974 0.89 -40.38 63.78
CA VAL A 974 0.66 -41.00 65.11
C VAL A 974 -0.19 -40.06 65.95
#